data_AF-A0A958ZFU1-F1
#
_entry.id   AF-A0A958ZFU1-F1
#
_cell.length_a   1.000
_cell.length_b   1.000
_cell.length_c   1.000
_cell.angle_alpha   90.00
_cell.angle_beta   90.00
_cell.angle_gamma   90.00
#
_symmetry.space_group_name_H-M   'P 1'
#
loop_
_entity.id
_entity.type
_entity.pdbx_description
1 polymer ?
#
loop_
_entity_poly.entity_id
_entity_poly.type
_entity_poly.pdbx_seq_one_letter_code
_entity_poly.pdbx_strand_id
1 'polypeptide(L)'
;MKKRYTSLFVGVMALSMMFGTANAQQLTKQNKTSVVNNVQHITTGANAGTYRADLTNHNHSGHCASDALMEDYLQQTGKTQWYANEQARMNYEAQNFQGSRVAYTIPVIFHVIYSNGSENVSNALIQQLLDELNDDYQLMNADAANARSAFGFVPANADISFCLAMRDPQNQPLAEPGVHRVSTSVTYFDPDVNTNDMKYTSSGGTEAWNRNNYLNVWICDITNGATFGTAGYAYKPGISSIGIPSDIDGIVIDYNIGTTANSNVLTHEVGHYLGLSHTWGNSNQAAGCSDDDGLSDTPNTAGPSFDYSGSCSGNQTTCGSTQTMYENYMDYSNCTCMFTTEQVNLMSSVLANSRNSLTSSNACTPVNPQPPVADFSADVTTILQNGSVNFTDLSTNYPTSWQWTITPSAGTTFLGSTSTDQDVTVQFANTGTYTVELTATNGQGSDTETKTSYITVVSSGGGAITCDTLRNYTAPEAANMTAYTVTGNAGYYPGHHTLNTGAFSDAGLAEPFTVASPTEVRAIRLPVYQIDDMGAADNLTINVYTDVASAPGSVIGSHTIALTDIDAGYWNVIEFTTPVAVSGNFWVALEWDYTGTFDTLVFATVDFNDRAGATSTTMMNIESGIGWNNTGTIFGGINTSLILDVLTSTGPSPVAVISAPTTACEGVDVPMNGYGSSNAGSFYWLLDDSANSGPYYDGNANTNYSYWAETWTIELYAEGSCQTDMATTSLVVNPEITTTISQTSENCNASDGQITFSGTSGGDGGAYNFSINNGATTVSGATGTNFTGLVAGTYNCVVTDGSGCEYTAQQNVTRINNFTVTASATPSTTINQGQSVTLDATAGGVDYTWFEGNVTIATTQSTSASPQMTTTYIVNAIDANGCEASDQITITVILGLDDSEIGKFVNVFPNPSNGTINLAVGFEATKNINVEILNMFGQVIQTRDIQGVSSGIYQFDLSNEAEGFYLLRINDGKEVFTTRISKVD
;
A
#
# COMPACT_ATOMS: atom_id res chain seq x y z
N MET A 1 -19.23 29.00 9.72
CA MET A 1 -20.12 29.68 8.74
C MET A 1 -19.33 30.77 8.01
N LYS A 2 -19.69 31.04 6.73
CA LYS A 2 -19.22 32.12 5.80
C LYS A 2 -18.89 33.48 6.48
N LYS A 3 -18.04 34.41 6.00
CA LYS A 3 -17.03 34.60 4.89
C LYS A 3 -16.23 35.92 5.27
N ARG A 4 -15.26 36.53 4.56
CA ARG A 4 -14.80 36.55 3.14
C ARG A 4 -13.34 37.06 3.00
N TYR A 5 -12.71 36.75 1.87
CA TYR A 5 -11.44 37.26 1.30
C TYR A 5 -11.38 38.77 0.96
N THR A 6 -10.18 39.37 0.91
CA THR A 6 -9.56 39.91 -0.34
C THR A 6 -8.02 40.03 -0.22
N SER A 7 -7.30 39.98 -1.35
CA SER A 7 -5.85 39.78 -1.49
C SER A 7 -5.11 40.97 -2.12
N LEU A 8 -3.79 41.09 -1.89
CA LEU A 8 -2.84 41.58 -2.91
C LEU A 8 -1.39 41.16 -2.63
N PHE A 9 -0.71 40.62 -3.65
CA PHE A 9 0.73 40.34 -3.69
C PHE A 9 1.49 41.55 -4.27
N VAL A 10 2.74 41.76 -3.84
CA VAL A 10 3.94 42.11 -4.66
C VAL A 10 5.07 42.46 -3.68
N GLY A 11 6.18 41.71 -3.75
CA GLY A 11 7.22 41.72 -2.74
C GLY A 11 8.28 42.81 -2.83
N VAL A 12 9.34 42.62 -2.04
CA VAL A 12 10.77 42.73 -2.38
C VAL A 12 11.57 42.47 -1.09
N MET A 13 12.66 41.70 -1.24
CA MET A 13 13.76 41.48 -0.29
C MET A 13 13.98 42.59 0.75
N ALA A 14 13.84 42.25 2.05
CA ALA A 14 14.70 42.69 3.17
C ALA A 14 14.07 42.36 4.54
N LEU A 15 14.15 41.12 5.02
CA LEU A 15 13.94 40.82 6.46
C LEU A 15 14.62 39.53 6.97
N SER A 16 15.79 39.19 6.42
CA SER A 16 16.73 38.32 7.15
C SER A 16 17.49 39.18 8.18
N MET A 17 17.62 38.68 9.42
CA MET A 17 18.16 39.35 10.63
C MET A 17 17.17 40.14 11.53
N MET A 18 16.05 39.53 11.98
CA MET A 18 15.40 39.95 13.26
C MET A 18 14.72 38.83 14.08
N PHE A 19 14.73 37.58 13.63
CA PHE A 19 14.22 36.44 14.42
C PHE A 19 15.40 35.54 14.82
N GLY A 20 15.91 35.72 16.05
CA GLY A 20 17.08 34.98 16.55
C GLY A 20 17.08 34.75 18.07
N THR A 21 15.97 35.01 18.76
CA THR A 21 15.86 34.90 20.22
C THR A 21 14.53 34.33 20.73
N ALA A 22 13.58 34.00 19.84
CA ALA A 22 12.20 33.66 20.24
C ALA A 22 11.92 32.15 20.41
N ASN A 23 12.68 31.26 19.74
CA ASN A 23 12.32 29.82 19.70
C ASN A 23 12.93 28.99 20.84
N ALA A 24 14.08 29.40 21.41
CA ALA A 24 14.68 28.74 22.58
C ALA A 24 13.72 28.62 23.79
N GLN A 25 12.68 29.47 23.86
CA GLN A 25 11.67 29.48 24.91
C GLN A 25 10.50 28.49 24.67
N GLN A 26 10.47 27.72 23.58
CA GLN A 26 9.46 26.67 23.40
C GLN A 26 9.83 25.37 24.12
N LEU A 27 11.10 25.12 24.48
CA LEU A 27 11.52 23.84 25.07
C LEU A 27 11.35 23.74 26.59
N THR A 28 11.21 24.87 27.27
CA THR A 28 10.61 24.91 28.61
C THR A 28 9.18 24.36 28.64
N LYS A 29 8.55 24.05 27.48
CA LYS A 29 7.17 23.54 27.41
C LYS A 29 6.98 22.03 27.59
N GLN A 30 8.01 21.18 27.53
CA GLN A 30 7.81 19.72 27.69
C GLN A 30 8.31 19.10 28.99
N ASN A 31 9.21 19.74 29.74
CA ASN A 31 9.40 19.43 31.17
C ASN A 31 8.37 20.15 32.08
N LYS A 32 7.20 20.48 31.52
CA LYS A 32 6.06 21.11 32.20
C LYS A 32 5.34 20.15 33.13
N THR A 33 5.96 19.90 34.29
CA THR A 33 5.22 19.44 35.46
C THR A 33 4.24 20.55 35.84
N SER A 34 2.95 20.35 35.57
CA SER A 34 1.90 21.31 35.91
C SER A 34 1.89 21.56 37.43
N VAL A 35 1.94 22.83 37.82
CA VAL A 35 1.81 23.21 39.23
C VAL A 35 0.33 23.07 39.61
N VAL A 36 0.05 22.28 40.66
CA VAL A 36 -1.32 22.13 41.16
C VAL A 36 -1.81 23.49 41.70
N ASN A 37 -2.94 23.97 41.19
CA ASN A 37 -3.53 25.28 41.50
C ASN A 37 -4.06 25.39 42.95
N ASN A 38 -3.16 25.38 43.93
CA ASN A 38 -3.41 25.64 45.34
C ASN A 38 -2.98 27.08 45.70
N VAL A 39 -3.68 28.08 45.16
CA VAL A 39 -3.61 29.44 45.72
C VAL A 39 -4.45 29.44 46.99
N GLN A 40 -3.79 29.39 48.15
CA GLN A 40 -4.45 29.45 49.44
C GLN A 40 -4.63 30.91 49.88
N HIS A 41 -5.77 31.26 50.46
CA HIS A 41 -5.82 32.49 51.24
C HIS A 41 -5.03 32.28 52.55
N ILE A 42 -4.14 33.21 52.93
CA ILE A 42 -3.73 33.33 54.34
C ILE A 42 -4.91 33.95 55.11
N THR A 43 -5.87 33.08 55.40
CA THR A 43 -6.88 33.17 56.45
C THR A 43 -7.03 31.78 57.05
N THR A 44 -7.34 31.71 58.34
CA THR A 44 -7.47 30.45 59.08
C THR A 44 -8.74 29.65 58.68
N GLY A 45 -8.69 28.74 57.68
CA GLY A 45 -9.77 27.76 57.36
C GLY A 45 -9.89 27.33 55.87
N ALA A 46 -10.50 26.16 55.55
CA ALA A 46 -10.25 25.42 54.29
C ALA A 46 -11.45 24.75 53.51
N ASN A 47 -11.17 24.35 52.24
CA ASN A 47 -11.71 23.27 51.36
C ASN A 47 -12.96 23.39 50.42
N ALA A 48 -12.91 22.67 49.26
CA ALA A 48 -13.85 22.65 48.09
C ALA A 48 -13.88 21.28 47.30
N GLY A 49 -14.66 21.13 46.19
CA GLY A 49 -14.68 19.92 45.29
C GLY A 49 -15.66 19.92 44.08
N THR A 50 -15.50 19.02 43.06
CA THR A 50 -16.26 18.95 41.75
C THR A 50 -16.43 17.52 41.15
N TYR A 51 -17.16 17.35 40.01
CA TYR A 51 -17.57 16.07 39.32
C TYR A 51 -17.64 16.19 37.76
N ARG A 52 -17.57 15.06 36.99
CA ARG A 52 -17.99 14.92 35.54
C ARG A 52 -18.43 13.48 35.13
N ALA A 53 -18.91 13.28 33.89
CA ALA A 53 -19.67 12.12 33.39
C ALA A 53 -19.35 11.67 31.92
N ASP A 54 -20.16 10.73 31.39
CA ASP A 54 -19.92 9.65 30.39
C ASP A 54 -20.59 9.83 28.98
N LEU A 55 -20.17 9.05 27.94
CA LEU A 55 -20.70 9.00 26.55
C LEU A 55 -20.41 7.66 25.79
N THR A 56 -21.43 7.01 25.20
CA THR A 56 -21.31 5.85 24.28
C THR A 56 -22.35 5.84 23.15
N ASN A 57 -22.01 5.40 21.92
CA ASN A 57 -22.94 4.95 20.86
C ASN A 57 -22.17 4.43 19.63
N HIS A 58 -22.52 3.25 19.08
CA HIS A 58 -22.69 2.88 17.64
C HIS A 58 -22.86 1.35 17.47
N ASN A 59 -23.45 0.87 16.36
CA ASN A 59 -23.91 -0.53 16.15
C ASN A 59 -24.19 -0.80 14.65
N HIS A 60 -23.70 -1.92 14.08
CA HIS A 60 -23.91 -2.38 12.70
C HIS A 60 -24.14 -3.92 12.63
N SER A 61 -24.54 -4.46 11.47
CA SER A 61 -25.25 -5.76 11.38
C SER A 61 -24.78 -6.75 10.29
N GLY A 62 -24.55 -8.03 10.65
CA GLY A 62 -25.23 -9.09 9.87
C GLY A 62 -24.56 -10.45 9.61
N HIS A 63 -23.83 -10.56 8.49
CA HIS A 63 -23.78 -11.78 7.66
C HIS A 63 -22.42 -12.02 6.96
N CYS A 64 -22.10 -13.29 6.66
CA CYS A 64 -20.89 -13.73 5.94
C CYS A 64 -21.18 -14.38 4.58
N ALA A 65 -20.49 -13.95 3.53
CA ALA A 65 -20.63 -14.55 2.20
C ALA A 65 -19.95 -15.94 2.09
N SER A 66 -18.79 -16.17 2.72
CA SER A 66 -18.03 -17.44 2.58
C SER A 66 -18.83 -18.69 2.89
N ASP A 67 -19.58 -18.70 3.99
CA ASP A 67 -20.44 -19.84 4.35
C ASP A 67 -21.64 -20.00 3.40
N ALA A 68 -22.26 -18.89 2.99
CA ALA A 68 -23.40 -18.90 2.08
C ALA A 68 -23.04 -19.52 0.72
N LEU A 69 -21.92 -19.07 0.17
CA LEU A 69 -21.40 -19.49 -1.12
C LEU A 69 -20.88 -20.93 -1.10
N MET A 70 -20.30 -21.36 0.03
CA MET A 70 -19.91 -22.75 0.22
C MET A 70 -21.13 -23.67 0.36
N GLU A 71 -22.16 -23.26 1.11
CA GLU A 71 -23.40 -24.04 1.22
C GLU A 71 -24.08 -24.21 -0.16
N ASP A 72 -24.26 -23.11 -0.90
CA ASP A 72 -24.86 -23.13 -2.24
C ASP A 72 -24.04 -24.00 -3.22
N TYR A 73 -22.71 -23.83 -3.26
CA TYR A 73 -21.82 -24.68 -4.06
C TYR A 73 -21.98 -26.17 -3.71
N LEU A 74 -22.00 -26.52 -2.43
CA LEU A 74 -22.12 -27.91 -1.97
C LEU A 74 -23.49 -28.51 -2.31
N GLN A 75 -24.56 -27.72 -2.20
CA GLN A 75 -25.92 -28.13 -2.60
C GLN A 75 -26.00 -28.34 -4.12
N GLN A 76 -25.55 -27.37 -4.93
CA GLN A 76 -25.57 -27.45 -6.40
C GLN A 76 -24.73 -28.61 -6.94
N THR A 77 -23.58 -28.89 -6.34
CA THR A 77 -22.68 -29.98 -6.78
C THR A 77 -22.95 -31.33 -6.13
N GLY A 78 -23.91 -31.42 -5.18
CA GLY A 78 -24.22 -32.64 -4.44
C GLY A 78 -23.10 -33.11 -3.51
N LYS A 79 -22.21 -32.21 -3.08
CA LYS A 79 -21.00 -32.50 -2.30
C LYS A 79 -21.15 -32.34 -0.79
N THR A 80 -22.31 -31.92 -0.28
CA THR A 80 -22.56 -31.65 1.15
C THR A 80 -22.05 -32.76 2.08
N GLN A 81 -22.36 -34.03 1.78
CA GLN A 81 -21.91 -35.17 2.60
C GLN A 81 -20.40 -35.42 2.51
N TRP A 82 -19.77 -35.13 1.37
CA TRP A 82 -18.32 -35.23 1.23
C TRP A 82 -17.62 -34.17 2.08
N TYR A 83 -18.07 -32.92 2.00
CA TYR A 83 -17.46 -31.82 2.76
C TYR A 83 -17.67 -31.99 4.27
N ALA A 84 -18.85 -32.41 4.72
CA ALA A 84 -19.08 -32.73 6.13
C ALA A 84 -18.13 -33.83 6.68
N ASN A 85 -17.80 -34.83 5.84
CA ASN A 85 -16.82 -35.85 6.22
C ASN A 85 -15.38 -35.30 6.26
N GLU A 86 -15.03 -34.39 5.35
CA GLU A 86 -13.72 -33.72 5.36
C GLU A 86 -13.58 -32.77 6.55
N GLN A 87 -14.57 -31.94 6.87
CA GLN A 87 -14.56 -31.07 8.05
C GLN A 87 -14.37 -31.88 9.34
N ALA A 88 -15.14 -32.96 9.52
CA ALA A 88 -14.98 -33.85 10.67
C ALA A 88 -13.56 -34.47 10.76
N ARG A 89 -12.89 -34.67 9.61
CA ARG A 89 -11.51 -35.16 9.55
C ARG A 89 -10.49 -34.05 9.83
N MET A 90 -10.71 -32.83 9.31
CA MET A 90 -9.89 -31.65 9.57
C MET A 90 -9.83 -31.34 11.07
N ASN A 91 -11.00 -31.27 11.70
CA ASN A 91 -11.13 -31.01 13.13
C ASN A 91 -10.48 -32.13 13.98
N TYR A 92 -10.66 -33.40 13.58
CA TYR A 92 -10.00 -34.53 14.25
C TYR A 92 -8.46 -34.48 14.12
N GLU A 93 -7.92 -34.19 12.94
CA GLU A 93 -6.48 -34.06 12.72
C GLU A 93 -5.88 -32.86 13.48
N ALA A 94 -6.61 -31.73 13.56
CA ALA A 94 -6.23 -30.54 14.30
C ALA A 94 -6.15 -30.77 15.82
N GLN A 95 -7.19 -31.36 16.41
CA GLN A 95 -7.28 -31.73 17.84
C GLN A 95 -6.24 -32.77 18.25
N ASN A 96 -5.87 -33.68 17.34
CA ASN A 96 -4.98 -34.80 17.64
C ASN A 96 -3.58 -34.62 17.05
N PHE A 97 -3.22 -33.41 16.59
CA PHE A 97 -1.93 -33.13 15.96
C PHE A 97 -0.74 -33.59 16.81
N GLN A 98 0.18 -34.36 16.22
CA GLN A 98 1.38 -34.88 16.87
C GLN A 98 2.64 -34.48 16.11
N GLY A 99 3.48 -33.64 16.70
CA GLY A 99 4.79 -33.26 16.14
C GLY A 99 5.07 -31.77 16.28
N SER A 100 6.04 -31.29 15.49
CA SER A 100 6.31 -29.86 15.28
C SER A 100 5.75 -29.46 13.92
N ARG A 101 5.23 -28.23 13.83
CA ARG A 101 4.81 -27.64 12.56
C ARG A 101 6.03 -27.31 11.68
N VAL A 102 5.77 -27.17 10.39
CA VAL A 102 6.75 -26.77 9.38
C VAL A 102 6.45 -25.33 9.01
N ALA A 103 7.48 -24.49 8.96
CA ALA A 103 7.32 -23.13 8.47
C ALA A 103 7.05 -23.13 6.96
N TYR A 104 5.98 -22.46 6.53
CA TYR A 104 5.58 -22.37 5.12
C TYR A 104 5.70 -20.94 4.60
N THR A 105 5.97 -20.82 3.30
CA THR A 105 5.96 -19.53 2.60
C THR A 105 5.05 -19.66 1.38
N ILE A 106 4.03 -18.79 1.27
CA ILE A 106 2.98 -18.86 0.27
C ILE A 106 3.09 -17.66 -0.69
N PRO A 107 3.26 -17.87 -2.00
CA PRO A 107 3.22 -16.78 -2.97
C PRO A 107 1.81 -16.27 -3.20
N VAL A 108 1.63 -14.95 -3.15
CA VAL A 108 0.34 -14.27 -3.34
C VAL A 108 0.34 -13.48 -4.64
N ILE A 109 -0.78 -13.52 -5.37
CA ILE A 109 -1.07 -12.65 -6.51
C ILE A 109 -2.39 -11.93 -6.30
N PHE A 110 -2.34 -10.61 -6.29
CA PHE A 110 -3.49 -9.72 -6.18
C PHE A 110 -3.97 -9.30 -7.58
N HIS A 111 -5.11 -9.83 -8.00
CA HIS A 111 -5.81 -9.48 -9.23
C HIS A 111 -6.70 -8.24 -8.98
N VAL A 112 -6.16 -7.04 -9.23
CA VAL A 112 -6.89 -5.78 -9.06
C VAL A 112 -7.74 -5.52 -10.30
N ILE A 113 -9.05 -5.71 -10.20
CA ILE A 113 -10.02 -5.48 -11.28
C ILE A 113 -10.73 -4.16 -11.03
N TYR A 114 -10.58 -3.21 -11.95
CA TYR A 114 -11.00 -1.82 -11.73
C TYR A 114 -11.71 -1.19 -12.93
N SER A 115 -12.79 -0.48 -12.65
CA SER A 115 -13.57 0.34 -13.59
C SER A 115 -13.23 1.84 -13.50
N ASN A 116 -12.62 2.26 -12.39
CA ASN A 116 -12.28 3.65 -12.08
C ASN A 116 -11.01 3.74 -11.21
N GLY A 117 -10.61 4.97 -10.86
CA GLY A 117 -9.37 5.23 -10.13
C GLY A 117 -9.36 4.79 -8.66
N SER A 118 -10.52 4.68 -8.00
CA SER A 118 -10.59 4.24 -6.60
C SER A 118 -10.53 2.72 -6.44
N GLU A 119 -11.05 1.96 -7.40
CA GLU A 119 -10.91 0.50 -7.44
C GLU A 119 -9.49 0.05 -7.81
N ASN A 120 -8.70 0.90 -8.46
CA ASN A 120 -7.31 0.63 -8.84
C ASN A 120 -6.35 0.83 -7.65
N VAL A 121 -6.54 0.05 -6.58
CA VAL A 121 -5.83 0.18 -5.29
C VAL A 121 -4.31 0.21 -5.43
N SER A 122 -3.63 1.02 -4.60
CA SER A 122 -2.19 1.27 -4.70
C SER A 122 -1.34 0.07 -4.24
N ASN A 123 -0.08 0.01 -4.70
CA ASN A 123 0.86 -1.01 -4.22
C ASN A 123 1.23 -0.84 -2.75
N ALA A 124 1.24 0.40 -2.23
CA ALA A 124 1.41 0.64 -0.80
C ALA A 124 0.30 -0.05 0.02
N LEU A 125 -0.96 0.01 -0.45
CA LEU A 125 -2.07 -0.68 0.22
C LEU A 125 -1.96 -2.21 0.10
N ILE A 126 -1.54 -2.73 -1.06
CA ILE A 126 -1.34 -4.18 -1.25
C ILE A 126 -0.17 -4.70 -0.39
N GLN A 127 0.91 -3.93 -0.27
CA GLN A 127 2.03 -4.25 0.63
C GLN A 127 1.57 -4.23 2.09
N GLN A 128 0.82 -3.20 2.51
CA GLN A 128 0.22 -3.13 3.85
C GLN A 128 -0.66 -4.35 4.16
N LEU A 129 -1.51 -4.79 3.22
CA LEU A 129 -2.33 -5.99 3.38
C LEU A 129 -1.49 -7.28 3.49
N LEU A 130 -0.33 -7.33 2.85
CA LEU A 130 0.59 -8.46 2.98
C LEU A 130 1.36 -8.42 4.31
N ASP A 131 1.69 -7.23 4.81
CA ASP A 131 2.38 -7.04 6.08
C ASP A 131 1.46 -7.37 7.25
N GLU A 132 0.22 -6.84 7.26
CA GLU A 132 -0.88 -7.20 8.19
C GLU A 132 -1.08 -8.73 8.22
N LEU A 133 -1.14 -9.37 7.05
CA LEU A 133 -1.29 -10.83 6.92
C LEU A 133 -0.07 -11.62 7.43
N ASN A 134 1.16 -11.11 7.28
CA ASN A 134 2.35 -11.76 7.84
C ASN A 134 2.39 -11.61 9.36
N ASP A 135 2.10 -10.42 9.89
CA ASP A 135 2.10 -10.15 11.33
C ASP A 135 1.09 -11.05 12.07
N ASP A 136 -0.12 -11.19 11.53
CA ASP A 136 -1.18 -12.04 12.10
C ASP A 136 -0.81 -13.53 12.07
N TYR A 137 -0.33 -14.04 10.94
CA TYR A 137 0.00 -15.46 10.79
C TYR A 137 1.33 -15.86 11.47
N GLN A 138 2.21 -14.90 11.75
CA GLN A 138 3.44 -15.12 12.51
C GLN A 138 3.34 -14.76 14.00
N LEU A 139 2.18 -14.29 14.46
CA LEU A 139 1.99 -13.76 15.82
C LEU A 139 3.05 -12.68 16.16
N MET A 140 3.32 -11.81 15.19
CA MET A 140 4.13 -10.59 15.33
C MET A 140 3.26 -9.34 15.49
N ASN A 141 1.96 -9.44 15.20
CA ASN A 141 0.96 -8.40 15.41
C ASN A 141 1.00 -7.86 16.85
N ALA A 142 1.21 -6.55 17.00
CA ALA A 142 1.44 -5.91 18.30
C ALA A 142 0.24 -6.00 19.25
N ASP A 143 -0.96 -6.18 18.71
CA ASP A 143 -2.22 -6.28 19.43
C ASP A 143 -2.56 -7.70 19.90
N ALA A 144 -1.78 -8.73 19.55
CA ALA A 144 -1.87 -10.08 20.13
C ALA A 144 -1.83 -10.08 21.67
N ALA A 145 -1.18 -9.07 22.27
CA ALA A 145 -1.16 -8.85 23.72
C ALA A 145 -2.54 -8.52 24.33
N ASN A 146 -3.53 -8.14 23.51
CA ASN A 146 -4.89 -7.83 23.94
C ASN A 146 -5.75 -9.10 24.14
N ALA A 147 -5.31 -10.26 23.65
CA ALA A 147 -6.00 -11.54 23.84
C ALA A 147 -6.19 -11.87 25.33
N ARG A 148 -7.43 -12.15 25.76
CA ARG A 148 -7.76 -12.31 27.20
C ARG A 148 -7.35 -13.68 27.76
N SER A 149 -6.06 -13.78 28.08
CA SER A 149 -5.43 -14.95 28.73
C SER A 149 -6.11 -15.44 30.01
N ALA A 150 -6.88 -14.60 30.71
CA ALA A 150 -7.65 -14.96 31.91
C ALA A 150 -8.69 -16.08 31.69
N PHE A 151 -9.10 -16.32 30.44
CA PHE A 151 -10.04 -17.39 30.08
C PHE A 151 -9.37 -18.63 29.48
N GLY A 152 -8.03 -18.67 29.46
CA GLY A 152 -7.26 -19.75 28.82
C GLY A 152 -7.09 -19.56 27.31
N PHE A 153 -7.40 -18.37 26.78
CA PHE A 153 -7.17 -18.04 25.38
C PHE A 153 -5.66 -17.82 25.17
N VAL A 154 -5.07 -18.60 24.26
CA VAL A 154 -3.64 -18.59 23.97
C VAL A 154 -3.47 -18.38 22.46
N PRO A 155 -2.98 -17.20 22.04
CA PRO A 155 -2.62 -16.96 20.66
C PRO A 155 -1.54 -17.94 20.18
N ALA A 156 -1.68 -18.44 18.95
CA ALA A 156 -0.74 -19.36 18.33
C ALA A 156 -0.15 -18.77 17.04
N ASN A 157 1.18 -18.77 16.94
CA ASN A 157 1.89 -18.53 15.68
C ASN A 157 1.56 -19.67 14.70
N ALA A 158 1.12 -19.33 13.48
CA ALA A 158 0.71 -20.29 12.46
C ALA A 158 1.90 -20.95 11.74
N ASP A 159 3.10 -20.40 11.90
CA ASP A 159 4.31 -20.73 11.16
C ASP A 159 4.14 -20.54 9.63
N ILE A 160 3.32 -19.56 9.20
CA ILE A 160 3.04 -19.27 7.79
C ILE A 160 3.48 -17.84 7.46
N SER A 161 4.26 -17.69 6.40
CA SER A 161 4.60 -16.41 5.77
C SER A 161 3.96 -16.28 4.40
N PHE A 162 3.74 -15.05 3.96
CA PHE A 162 3.24 -14.72 2.63
C PHE A 162 4.23 -13.80 1.92
N CYS A 163 4.37 -13.97 0.61
CA CYS A 163 5.27 -13.14 -0.20
C CYS A 163 4.59 -12.76 -1.53
N LEU A 164 4.85 -11.55 -2.00
CA LEU A 164 4.42 -11.11 -3.32
C LEU A 164 5.05 -12.03 -4.39
N ALA A 165 4.23 -12.50 -5.33
CA ALA A 165 4.73 -13.19 -6.50
C ALA A 165 5.68 -12.26 -7.29
N MET A 166 6.89 -12.69 -7.58
CA MET A 166 7.83 -11.95 -8.42
C MET A 166 7.73 -12.33 -9.91
N ARG A 167 6.84 -13.28 -10.25
CA ARG A 167 6.74 -13.92 -11.58
C ARG A 167 5.30 -14.10 -12.04
N ASP A 168 5.11 -14.06 -13.36
CA ASP A 168 3.86 -14.47 -14.02
C ASP A 168 3.79 -16.00 -14.23
N PRO A 169 2.64 -16.56 -14.70
CA PRO A 169 2.52 -17.97 -15.03
C PRO A 169 3.47 -18.46 -16.15
N GLN A 170 4.08 -17.54 -16.91
CA GLN A 170 5.05 -17.76 -17.98
C GLN A 170 6.51 -17.62 -17.50
N ASN A 171 6.73 -17.49 -16.18
CA ASN A 171 8.05 -17.28 -15.53
C ASN A 171 8.78 -15.98 -15.94
N GLN A 172 8.07 -14.97 -16.45
CA GLN A 172 8.61 -13.62 -16.65
C GLN A 172 8.46 -12.80 -15.35
N PRO A 173 9.32 -11.81 -15.09
CA PRO A 173 9.16 -10.94 -13.92
C PRO A 173 7.87 -10.11 -14.02
N LEU A 174 7.20 -9.89 -12.89
CA LEU A 174 6.02 -9.01 -12.86
C LEU A 174 6.38 -7.53 -12.94
N ALA A 175 5.46 -6.76 -13.52
CA ALA A 175 5.49 -5.29 -13.56
C ALA A 175 5.53 -4.69 -12.15
N GLU A 176 4.70 -5.26 -11.30
CA GLU A 176 4.47 -4.88 -9.92
C GLU A 176 4.49 -6.21 -9.14
N PRO A 177 5.45 -6.41 -8.21
CA PRO A 177 5.50 -7.60 -7.37
C PRO A 177 4.13 -7.92 -6.78
N GLY A 178 3.64 -9.14 -7.00
CA GLY A 178 2.41 -9.66 -6.45
C GLY A 178 1.15 -8.99 -6.97
N VAL A 179 1.19 -8.17 -8.04
CA VAL A 179 0.01 -7.48 -8.55
C VAL A 179 -0.22 -7.75 -10.05
N HIS A 180 -1.48 -8.02 -10.39
CA HIS A 180 -1.98 -8.18 -11.75
C HIS A 180 -3.19 -7.26 -11.95
N ARG A 181 -3.00 -6.13 -12.63
CA ARG A 181 -4.04 -5.10 -12.84
C ARG A 181 -4.86 -5.37 -14.10
N VAL A 182 -6.18 -5.29 -13.98
CA VAL A 182 -7.13 -5.62 -15.05
C VAL A 182 -8.23 -4.55 -15.13
N SER A 183 -8.15 -3.68 -16.13
CA SER A 183 -9.20 -2.67 -16.38
C SER A 183 -10.48 -3.33 -16.91
N THR A 184 -11.64 -2.97 -16.37
CA THR A 184 -12.94 -3.51 -16.79
C THR A 184 -13.97 -2.41 -17.10
N SER A 185 -15.01 -2.77 -17.86
CA SER A 185 -16.21 -1.95 -18.05
C SER A 185 -17.37 -2.36 -17.12
N VAL A 186 -17.19 -3.40 -16.31
CA VAL A 186 -18.16 -3.83 -15.29
C VAL A 186 -17.98 -2.94 -14.06
N THR A 187 -19.05 -2.30 -13.59
CA THR A 187 -18.97 -1.30 -12.51
C THR A 187 -19.11 -1.90 -11.12
N TYR A 188 -19.63 -3.12 -10.97
CA TYR A 188 -19.59 -3.92 -9.75
C TYR A 188 -19.92 -5.39 -10.08
N PHE A 189 -19.50 -6.32 -9.24
CA PHE A 189 -19.85 -7.73 -9.31
C PHE A 189 -20.72 -8.12 -8.11
N ASP A 190 -21.95 -8.57 -8.33
CA ASP A 190 -22.89 -8.88 -7.26
C ASP A 190 -22.57 -10.26 -6.65
N PRO A 191 -22.13 -10.34 -5.37
CA PRO A 191 -21.74 -11.61 -4.75
C PRO A 191 -22.92 -12.58 -4.60
N ASP A 192 -24.16 -12.09 -4.53
CA ASP A 192 -25.38 -12.89 -4.37
C ASP A 192 -25.96 -13.38 -5.72
N VAL A 193 -25.59 -12.74 -6.85
CA VAL A 193 -26.20 -13.01 -8.17
C VAL A 193 -25.19 -13.55 -9.20
N ASN A 194 -23.97 -13.02 -9.25
CA ASN A 194 -22.94 -13.40 -10.21
C ASN A 194 -21.56 -13.56 -9.55
N THR A 195 -21.54 -14.31 -8.44
CA THR A 195 -20.43 -14.50 -7.49
C THR A 195 -19.03 -14.71 -8.08
N ASN A 196 -18.87 -15.35 -9.24
CA ASN A 196 -17.53 -15.66 -9.77
C ASN A 196 -17.20 -14.92 -11.07
N ASP A 197 -17.99 -13.94 -11.48
CA ASP A 197 -17.80 -13.22 -12.75
C ASP A 197 -16.46 -12.46 -12.83
N MET A 198 -15.91 -12.02 -11.68
CA MET A 198 -14.57 -11.42 -11.62
C MET A 198 -13.43 -12.42 -11.88
N LYS A 199 -13.69 -13.72 -11.86
CA LYS A 199 -12.69 -14.79 -12.06
C LYS A 199 -12.57 -15.26 -13.51
N TYR A 200 -13.23 -14.57 -14.46
CA TYR A 200 -13.18 -14.88 -15.89
C TYR A 200 -13.16 -13.60 -16.75
N THR A 201 -12.31 -13.55 -17.77
CA THR A 201 -12.27 -12.41 -18.71
C THR A 201 -13.52 -12.32 -19.58
N SER A 202 -14.25 -13.42 -19.80
CA SER A 202 -15.54 -13.41 -20.51
C SER A 202 -16.63 -12.55 -19.85
N SER A 203 -16.51 -12.31 -18.55
CA SER A 203 -17.43 -11.52 -17.71
C SER A 203 -16.80 -10.23 -17.20
N GLY A 204 -15.66 -9.81 -17.77
CA GLY A 204 -14.98 -8.56 -17.42
C GLY A 204 -14.04 -8.67 -16.21
N GLY A 205 -13.64 -9.89 -15.81
CA GLY A 205 -12.62 -10.13 -14.79
C GLY A 205 -11.33 -10.75 -15.37
N THR A 206 -10.70 -11.65 -14.61
CA THR A 206 -9.52 -12.40 -15.08
C THR A 206 -9.43 -13.79 -14.48
N GLU A 207 -8.96 -14.75 -15.29
CA GLU A 207 -8.75 -16.13 -14.89
C GLU A 207 -7.74 -16.24 -13.74
N ALA A 208 -8.02 -17.17 -12.82
CA ALA A 208 -7.11 -17.57 -11.76
C ALA A 208 -5.74 -17.99 -12.34
N TRP A 209 -4.64 -17.49 -11.77
CA TRP A 209 -3.35 -18.10 -12.01
C TRP A 209 -3.30 -19.48 -11.35
N ASN A 210 -2.36 -20.33 -11.79
CA ASN A 210 -2.31 -21.72 -11.36
C ASN A 210 -2.22 -21.82 -9.83
N ARG A 211 -3.33 -22.23 -9.19
CA ARG A 211 -3.50 -22.37 -7.73
C ARG A 211 -2.49 -23.26 -7.01
N ASN A 212 -1.67 -24.00 -7.74
CA ASN A 212 -0.56 -24.78 -7.21
C ASN A 212 0.70 -23.93 -6.98
N ASN A 213 0.78 -22.76 -7.60
CA ASN A 213 1.94 -21.87 -7.57
C ASN A 213 1.63 -20.53 -6.90
N TYR A 214 0.36 -20.13 -6.86
CA TYR A 214 -0.12 -18.82 -6.39
C TYR A 214 -1.39 -18.96 -5.55
N LEU A 215 -1.47 -18.23 -4.43
CA LEU A 215 -2.72 -17.82 -3.80
C LEU A 215 -3.28 -16.64 -4.59
N ASN A 216 -4.40 -16.86 -5.29
CA ASN A 216 -5.11 -15.82 -6.04
C ASN A 216 -6.03 -15.03 -5.11
N VAL A 217 -5.86 -13.72 -5.08
CA VAL A 217 -6.73 -12.76 -4.36
C VAL A 217 -7.27 -11.76 -5.37
N TRP A 218 -8.58 -11.71 -5.59
CA TRP A 218 -9.19 -10.69 -6.44
C TRP A 218 -9.62 -9.49 -5.60
N ILE A 219 -9.27 -8.28 -6.03
CA ILE A 219 -9.74 -7.02 -5.44
C ILE A 219 -10.62 -6.33 -6.48
N CYS A 220 -11.90 -6.10 -6.18
CA CYS A 220 -12.84 -5.42 -7.07
C CYS A 220 -14.00 -4.78 -6.28
N ASP A 221 -14.89 -4.06 -6.96
CA ASP A 221 -16.15 -3.62 -6.35
C ASP A 221 -17.16 -4.78 -6.30
N ILE A 222 -17.46 -5.26 -5.08
CA ILE A 222 -18.50 -6.25 -4.79
C ILE A 222 -19.66 -5.68 -3.95
N THR A 223 -19.62 -4.38 -3.65
CA THR A 223 -20.60 -3.67 -2.82
C THR A 223 -21.35 -2.57 -3.57
N ASN A 224 -21.01 -2.32 -4.84
CA ASN A 224 -21.42 -1.18 -5.64
C ASN A 224 -21.09 0.16 -4.95
N GLY A 225 -19.86 0.23 -4.42
CA GLY A 225 -19.30 1.39 -3.70
C GLY A 225 -19.95 1.69 -2.36
N ALA A 226 -20.56 0.71 -1.70
CA ALA A 226 -21.14 0.89 -0.38
C ALA A 226 -20.08 0.76 0.73
N THR A 227 -20.17 1.61 1.76
CA THR A 227 -19.24 1.58 2.90
C THR A 227 -19.64 0.56 3.98
N PHE A 228 -20.44 -0.44 3.62
CA PHE A 228 -20.89 -1.55 4.46
C PHE A 228 -21.48 -2.65 3.57
N GLY A 229 -21.22 -3.91 3.91
CA GLY A 229 -21.67 -5.06 3.11
C GLY A 229 -20.71 -6.24 3.26
N THR A 230 -20.70 -7.11 2.25
CA THR A 230 -19.74 -8.22 2.13
C THR A 230 -18.34 -7.66 1.89
N ALA A 231 -17.46 -7.75 2.89
CA ALA A 231 -16.08 -7.26 2.78
C ALA A 231 -15.15 -8.22 2.01
N GLY A 232 -15.46 -9.52 2.01
CA GLY A 232 -14.77 -10.53 1.24
C GLY A 232 -15.49 -11.88 1.25
N TYR A 233 -14.91 -12.85 0.53
CA TYR A 233 -15.24 -14.27 0.64
C TYR A 233 -14.15 -15.19 0.08
N ALA A 234 -14.14 -16.45 0.52
CA ALA A 234 -13.29 -17.52 0.05
C ALA A 234 -14.03 -18.87 -0.03
N TYR A 235 -13.52 -19.81 -0.84
CA TYR A 235 -13.99 -21.19 -0.85
C TYR A 235 -13.10 -22.09 0.02
N LYS A 236 -13.73 -22.85 0.93
CA LYS A 236 -13.03 -23.70 1.91
C LYS A 236 -12.57 -25.04 1.29
N PRO A 237 -11.30 -25.44 1.44
CA PRO A 237 -10.79 -26.73 0.97
C PRO A 237 -11.14 -27.89 1.91
N GLY A 238 -10.95 -29.13 1.44
CA GLY A 238 -10.73 -30.30 2.31
C GLY A 238 -9.24 -30.67 2.37
N ILE A 239 -8.87 -31.55 3.31
CA ILE A 239 -7.50 -32.05 3.50
C ILE A 239 -7.15 -33.26 2.63
N SER A 240 -8.11 -34.06 2.15
CA SER A 240 -7.86 -35.06 1.08
C SER A 240 -7.74 -34.42 -0.30
N SER A 241 -8.43 -33.31 -0.51
CA SER A 241 -8.61 -32.66 -1.80
C SER A 241 -9.23 -31.29 -1.57
N ILE A 242 -8.81 -30.29 -2.33
CA ILE A 242 -9.42 -28.96 -2.31
C ILE A 242 -10.93 -29.05 -2.63
N GLY A 243 -11.35 -30.00 -3.47
CA GLY A 243 -12.77 -30.25 -3.79
C GLY A 243 -13.42 -29.20 -4.70
N ILE A 244 -12.94 -27.96 -4.66
CA ILE A 244 -13.34 -26.82 -5.48
C ILE A 244 -12.61 -26.84 -6.85
N PRO A 245 -13.25 -26.42 -7.97
CA PRO A 245 -12.62 -26.22 -9.26
C PRO A 245 -11.44 -25.23 -9.19
N SER A 246 -10.44 -25.37 -10.05
CA SER A 246 -9.20 -24.57 -10.01
C SER A 246 -9.36 -23.13 -10.50
N ASP A 247 -10.42 -22.87 -11.26
CA ASP A 247 -10.82 -21.61 -11.87
C ASP A 247 -11.58 -20.68 -10.91
N ILE A 248 -12.14 -21.20 -9.81
CA ILE A 248 -12.82 -20.39 -8.77
C ILE A 248 -12.11 -20.38 -7.40
N ASP A 249 -11.02 -21.12 -7.25
CA ASP A 249 -10.26 -21.27 -6.00
C ASP A 249 -9.36 -20.06 -5.72
N GLY A 250 -9.51 -19.49 -4.52
CA GLY A 250 -8.87 -18.24 -4.07
C GLY A 250 -9.85 -17.37 -3.29
N ILE A 251 -9.47 -16.11 -3.09
CA ILE A 251 -10.13 -15.15 -2.20
C ILE A 251 -10.62 -13.95 -3.01
N VAL A 252 -11.77 -13.38 -2.69
CA VAL A 252 -12.21 -12.09 -3.25
C VAL A 252 -12.45 -11.11 -2.10
N ILE A 253 -11.96 -9.88 -2.21
CA ILE A 253 -12.21 -8.80 -1.24
C ILE A 253 -12.70 -7.53 -1.95
N ASP A 254 -13.52 -6.76 -1.25
CA ASP A 254 -14.00 -5.46 -1.72
C ASP A 254 -12.89 -4.39 -1.65
N TYR A 255 -12.76 -3.57 -2.69
CA TYR A 255 -11.71 -2.55 -2.80
C TYR A 255 -11.76 -1.41 -1.78
N ASN A 256 -12.87 -1.24 -1.03
CA ASN A 256 -13.03 -0.13 -0.08
C ASN A 256 -13.27 -0.59 1.36
N ILE A 257 -14.09 -1.62 1.59
CA ILE A 257 -14.27 -2.19 2.95
C ILE A 257 -13.36 -3.39 3.22
N GLY A 258 -13.00 -4.19 2.20
CA GLY A 258 -12.13 -5.35 2.35
C GLY A 258 -10.63 -5.03 2.43
N THR A 259 -10.25 -3.81 2.04
CA THR A 259 -8.88 -3.29 2.11
C THR A 259 -8.72 -2.17 3.16
N THR A 260 -9.61 -2.09 4.16
CA THR A 260 -9.44 -1.12 5.24
C THR A 260 -8.30 -1.56 6.16
N ALA A 261 -7.35 -0.67 6.45
CA ALA A 261 -6.20 -0.96 7.31
C ALA A 261 -6.61 -1.43 8.73
N ASN A 262 -5.98 -2.49 9.23
CA ASN A 262 -6.28 -3.13 10.52
C ASN A 262 -7.74 -3.62 10.63
N SER A 263 -8.34 -4.04 9.51
CA SER A 263 -9.67 -4.66 9.50
C SER A 263 -9.62 -6.18 9.55
N ASN A 264 -8.44 -6.77 9.34
CA ASN A 264 -8.18 -8.22 9.37
C ASN A 264 -9.07 -9.03 8.39
N VAL A 265 -9.72 -8.38 7.41
CA VAL A 265 -10.62 -9.05 6.45
C VAL A 265 -9.84 -10.05 5.59
N LEU A 266 -8.66 -9.68 5.09
CA LEU A 266 -7.83 -10.61 4.34
C LEU A 266 -7.35 -11.77 5.22
N THR A 267 -6.95 -11.52 6.48
CA THR A 267 -6.57 -12.55 7.46
C THR A 267 -7.70 -13.57 7.68
N HIS A 268 -8.93 -13.08 7.84
CA HIS A 268 -10.15 -13.88 7.97
C HIS A 268 -10.40 -14.77 6.73
N GLU A 269 -10.38 -14.19 5.53
CA GLU A 269 -10.65 -14.94 4.29
C GLU A 269 -9.51 -15.91 3.93
N VAL A 270 -8.26 -15.61 4.30
CA VAL A 270 -7.16 -16.58 4.21
C VAL A 270 -7.38 -17.74 5.17
N GLY A 271 -7.98 -17.50 6.35
CA GLY A 271 -8.37 -18.55 7.29
C GLY A 271 -9.36 -19.53 6.66
N HIS A 272 -10.40 -19.00 6.00
CA HIS A 272 -11.32 -19.81 5.20
C HIS A 272 -10.63 -20.53 4.02
N TYR A 273 -9.76 -19.86 3.27
CA TYR A 273 -8.98 -20.47 2.18
C TYR A 273 -8.09 -21.64 2.66
N LEU A 274 -7.69 -21.62 3.94
CA LEU A 274 -6.92 -22.66 4.63
C LEU A 274 -7.78 -23.63 5.47
N GLY A 275 -9.11 -23.58 5.34
CA GLY A 275 -10.04 -24.59 5.87
C GLY A 275 -10.72 -24.28 7.19
N LEU A 276 -10.52 -23.09 7.76
CA LEU A 276 -11.20 -22.67 8.99
C LEU A 276 -12.68 -22.35 8.74
N SER A 277 -13.50 -22.64 9.74
CA SER A 277 -14.89 -22.17 9.86
C SER A 277 -14.95 -20.95 10.77
N HIS A 278 -16.08 -20.24 10.80
CA HIS A 278 -16.32 -19.23 11.83
C HIS A 278 -16.39 -19.88 13.21
N THR A 279 -16.10 -19.14 14.28
CA THR A 279 -16.17 -19.64 15.67
C THR A 279 -17.55 -20.16 16.11
N TRP A 280 -18.62 -19.82 15.38
CA TRP A 280 -19.99 -20.33 15.58
C TRP A 280 -20.40 -21.46 14.62
N GLY A 281 -19.49 -21.97 13.78
CA GLY A 281 -19.73 -23.06 12.84
C GLY A 281 -19.74 -22.65 11.38
N ASN A 282 -20.60 -23.32 10.59
CA ASN A 282 -20.62 -23.24 9.12
C ASN A 282 -21.89 -22.59 8.57
N SER A 283 -22.70 -21.96 9.43
CA SER A 283 -23.96 -21.30 9.05
C SER A 283 -23.79 -19.78 8.88
N ASN A 284 -24.29 -19.24 7.76
CA ASN A 284 -24.43 -17.79 7.50
C ASN A 284 -25.53 -17.08 8.35
N GLN A 285 -25.93 -17.66 9.47
CA GLN A 285 -26.79 -17.02 10.46
C GLN A 285 -26.33 -17.45 11.85
N ALA A 286 -26.70 -16.68 12.87
CA ALA A 286 -26.57 -17.11 14.26
C ALA A 286 -27.48 -18.33 14.51
N ALA A 287 -26.96 -19.54 14.28
CA ALA A 287 -27.69 -20.80 14.45
C ALA A 287 -27.98 -21.13 15.94
N GLY A 288 -27.47 -20.32 16.87
CA GLY A 288 -27.46 -20.66 18.28
C GLY A 288 -26.41 -21.74 18.57
N CYS A 289 -26.45 -22.26 19.80
CA CYS A 289 -25.44 -23.17 20.35
C CYS A 289 -25.58 -24.62 19.86
N SER A 290 -25.99 -24.82 18.61
CA SER A 290 -26.22 -26.12 17.98
C SER A 290 -25.39 -26.36 16.73
N ASP A 291 -24.76 -25.31 16.21
CA ASP A 291 -23.63 -25.42 15.28
C ASP A 291 -22.33 -25.05 16.04
N ASP A 292 -21.19 -25.44 15.49
CA ASP A 292 -19.88 -25.34 16.12
C ASP A 292 -18.78 -25.37 15.06
N ASP A 293 -17.67 -24.67 15.25
CA ASP A 293 -16.51 -24.82 14.36
C ASP A 293 -15.89 -26.23 14.49
N GLY A 294 -16.13 -26.86 15.65
CA GLY A 294 -15.78 -28.22 16.02
C GLY A 294 -14.31 -28.38 16.39
N LEU A 295 -13.61 -27.30 16.71
CA LEU A 295 -12.32 -27.29 17.40
C LEU A 295 -12.56 -27.17 18.92
N SER A 296 -11.61 -27.60 19.74
CA SER A 296 -11.79 -27.73 21.20
C SER A 296 -11.20 -26.58 22.00
N ASP A 297 -10.33 -25.77 21.40
CA ASP A 297 -9.72 -24.58 22.00
C ASP A 297 -10.40 -23.25 21.60
N THR A 298 -11.33 -23.28 20.63
CA THR A 298 -12.32 -22.24 20.35
C THR A 298 -13.61 -22.51 21.14
N PRO A 299 -14.07 -21.59 22.02
CA PRO A 299 -15.29 -21.82 22.78
C PRO A 299 -16.55 -21.65 21.93
N ASN A 300 -17.42 -22.67 21.91
CA ASN A 300 -18.72 -22.64 21.22
C ASN A 300 -19.48 -21.32 21.48
N THR A 301 -19.78 -20.60 20.40
CA THR A 301 -20.57 -19.37 20.41
C THR A 301 -21.84 -19.48 19.57
N ALA A 302 -22.89 -18.76 19.98
CA ALA A 302 -24.21 -18.80 19.34
C ALA A 302 -24.27 -18.09 17.97
N GLY A 303 -23.21 -17.39 17.61
CA GLY A 303 -23.12 -16.52 16.45
C GLY A 303 -21.97 -15.51 16.58
N PRO A 304 -21.85 -14.58 15.62
CA PRO A 304 -20.85 -13.51 15.62
C PRO A 304 -20.94 -12.54 16.79
N SER A 305 -19.78 -12.06 17.23
CA SER A 305 -19.59 -11.06 18.29
C SER A 305 -19.47 -9.65 17.70
N PHE A 306 -20.58 -8.90 17.62
CA PHE A 306 -20.57 -7.50 17.17
C PHE A 306 -20.37 -6.52 18.35
N ASP A 307 -19.57 -5.46 18.15
CA ASP A 307 -19.40 -4.40 19.14
C ASP A 307 -20.57 -3.41 19.14
N TYR A 308 -21.35 -3.42 20.22
CA TYR A 308 -22.53 -2.57 20.43
C TYR A 308 -22.23 -1.31 21.28
N SER A 309 -21.02 -1.16 21.83
CA SER A 309 -20.74 -0.10 22.82
C SER A 309 -19.30 0.43 22.87
N GLY A 310 -18.45 0.12 21.90
CA GLY A 310 -17.08 0.63 21.83
C GLY A 310 -16.16 -0.03 22.86
N SER A 311 -16.31 -1.34 23.08
CA SER A 311 -15.40 -2.02 24.00
C SER A 311 -15.15 -3.49 23.67
N CYS A 312 -13.90 -3.78 23.31
CA CYS A 312 -13.18 -5.05 23.54
C CYS A 312 -13.01 -5.33 25.07
N SER A 313 -14.03 -5.02 25.87
CA SER A 313 -13.98 -5.04 27.33
C SER A 313 -15.22 -5.75 27.88
N GLY A 314 -14.99 -6.87 28.56
CA GLY A 314 -16.04 -7.56 29.32
C GLY A 314 -16.08 -9.06 29.11
N ASN A 315 -16.80 -9.71 30.03
CA ASN A 315 -17.06 -11.14 30.04
C ASN A 315 -18.30 -11.43 29.17
N GLN A 316 -18.18 -11.26 27.85
CA GLN A 316 -19.26 -11.60 26.92
C GLN A 316 -19.49 -13.11 26.94
N THR A 317 -20.66 -13.58 27.35
CA THR A 317 -20.92 -15.03 27.45
C THR A 317 -22.17 -15.44 26.69
N THR A 318 -22.12 -16.65 26.15
CA THR A 318 -23.22 -17.31 25.44
C THR A 318 -23.27 -18.79 25.82
N CYS A 319 -24.11 -19.60 25.18
CA CYS A 319 -24.07 -21.06 25.22
C CYS A 319 -23.87 -21.73 26.59
N GLY A 320 -24.56 -21.21 27.62
CA GLY A 320 -24.49 -21.73 28.99
C GLY A 320 -23.53 -20.97 29.93
N SER A 321 -23.17 -19.72 29.59
CA SER A 321 -22.14 -18.90 30.24
C SER A 321 -20.70 -19.19 29.79
N THR A 322 -20.55 -19.85 28.63
CA THR A 322 -19.29 -19.99 27.90
C THR A 322 -18.82 -18.61 27.42
N GLN A 323 -17.55 -18.28 27.67
CA GLN A 323 -16.96 -17.01 27.28
C GLN A 323 -16.71 -16.99 25.77
N THR A 324 -17.24 -15.99 25.05
CA THR A 324 -16.91 -15.80 23.63
C THR A 324 -15.45 -15.37 23.46
N MET A 325 -14.81 -15.88 22.41
CA MET A 325 -13.46 -15.50 21.97
C MET A 325 -13.60 -14.55 20.77
N TYR A 326 -14.08 -13.34 21.04
CA TYR A 326 -14.24 -12.30 20.00
C TYR A 326 -12.90 -11.79 19.46
N GLU A 327 -11.79 -12.12 20.13
CA GLU A 327 -10.43 -11.86 19.65
C GLU A 327 -9.98 -12.80 18.53
N ASN A 328 -10.76 -13.84 18.22
CA ASN A 328 -10.41 -14.79 17.19
C ASN A 328 -10.60 -14.18 15.79
N TYR A 329 -9.62 -14.29 14.88
CA TYR A 329 -9.79 -13.78 13.51
C TYR A 329 -10.98 -14.38 12.77
N MET A 330 -11.49 -15.56 13.16
CA MET A 330 -12.70 -16.17 12.58
C MET A 330 -14.01 -15.71 13.26
N ASP A 331 -13.97 -14.69 14.11
CA ASP A 331 -15.15 -13.94 14.61
C ASP A 331 -15.30 -12.62 13.82
N TYR A 332 -16.46 -11.95 13.94
CA TYR A 332 -16.85 -10.69 13.28
C TYR A 332 -16.71 -9.47 14.19
N SER A 333 -15.81 -9.58 15.17
CA SER A 333 -15.47 -8.47 16.04
C SER A 333 -14.53 -7.48 15.35
N ASN A 334 -14.54 -6.24 15.82
CA ASN A 334 -13.52 -5.22 15.55
C ASN A 334 -12.29 -5.34 16.46
N CYS A 335 -12.16 -6.45 17.19
CA CYS A 335 -11.14 -6.69 18.24
C CYS A 335 -10.31 -7.95 17.96
N THR A 336 -10.28 -8.45 16.72
CA THR A 336 -9.60 -9.70 16.36
C THR A 336 -8.08 -9.51 16.36
N CYS A 337 -7.35 -10.45 16.99
CA CYS A 337 -5.89 -10.38 17.15
C CYS A 337 -5.21 -11.75 17.38
N MET A 338 -5.93 -12.88 17.21
CA MET A 338 -5.35 -14.21 17.40
C MET A 338 -6.03 -15.35 16.62
N PHE A 339 -5.23 -16.37 16.28
CA PHE A 339 -5.69 -17.74 16.03
C PHE A 339 -5.41 -18.64 17.24
N THR A 340 -6.15 -19.74 17.36
CA THR A 340 -5.90 -20.79 18.36
C THR A 340 -4.91 -21.85 17.87
N THR A 341 -4.49 -22.76 18.76
CA THR A 341 -3.51 -23.80 18.41
C THR A 341 -4.10 -24.83 17.46
N GLU A 342 -5.37 -25.23 17.66
CA GLU A 342 -6.02 -26.19 16.75
C GLU A 342 -6.35 -25.57 15.39
N GLN A 343 -6.76 -24.29 15.33
CA GLN A 343 -6.93 -23.57 14.07
C GLN A 343 -5.63 -23.58 13.25
N VAL A 344 -4.51 -23.23 13.88
CA VAL A 344 -3.17 -23.31 13.26
C VAL A 344 -2.82 -24.73 12.80
N ASN A 345 -3.11 -25.75 13.61
CA ASN A 345 -2.84 -27.15 13.22
C ASN A 345 -3.69 -27.58 12.02
N LEU A 346 -4.93 -27.10 11.88
CA LEU A 346 -5.80 -27.33 10.73
C LEU A 346 -5.20 -26.71 9.47
N MET A 347 -4.85 -25.42 9.52
CA MET A 347 -4.24 -24.71 8.38
C MET A 347 -2.93 -25.36 7.94
N SER A 348 -2.05 -25.73 8.89
CA SER A 348 -0.84 -26.50 8.62
C SER A 348 -1.12 -27.88 8.00
N SER A 349 -2.27 -28.49 8.29
CA SER A 349 -2.65 -29.81 7.72
C SER A 349 -3.20 -29.68 6.30
N VAL A 350 -3.91 -28.59 5.98
CA VAL A 350 -4.31 -28.25 4.60
C VAL A 350 -3.07 -27.96 3.74
N LEU A 351 -2.12 -27.18 4.25
CA LEU A 351 -0.85 -26.90 3.57
C LEU A 351 0.01 -28.16 3.41
N ALA A 352 0.12 -29.02 4.42
CA ALA A 352 0.89 -30.26 4.30
C ALA A 352 0.32 -31.25 3.25
N ASN A 353 -0.99 -31.18 2.97
CA ASN A 353 -1.71 -32.13 2.12
C ASN A 353 -2.25 -31.48 0.83
N SER A 354 -3.48 -30.94 0.87
CA SER A 354 -4.22 -30.56 -0.34
C SER A 354 -3.71 -29.29 -1.03
N ARG A 355 -2.97 -28.43 -0.31
CA ARG A 355 -2.33 -27.21 -0.84
C ARG A 355 -0.80 -27.25 -0.85
N ASN A 356 -0.18 -28.43 -0.67
CA ASN A 356 1.28 -28.63 -0.55
C ASN A 356 2.10 -28.02 -1.70
N SER A 357 1.57 -28.04 -2.92
CA SER A 357 2.21 -27.44 -4.09
C SER A 357 2.64 -25.97 -3.88
N LEU A 358 1.82 -25.15 -3.22
CA LEU A 358 2.12 -23.74 -2.94
C LEU A 358 3.44 -23.56 -2.16
N THR A 359 3.70 -24.46 -1.21
CA THR A 359 4.88 -24.43 -0.33
C THR A 359 6.21 -24.68 -1.04
N SER A 360 6.13 -25.18 -2.29
CA SER A 360 7.27 -25.50 -3.15
C SER A 360 7.41 -24.55 -4.36
N SER A 361 6.53 -23.55 -4.46
CA SER A 361 6.47 -22.62 -5.59
C SER A 361 7.67 -21.67 -5.61
N ASN A 362 8.25 -21.48 -6.80
CA ASN A 362 9.32 -20.50 -7.02
C ASN A 362 8.79 -19.09 -7.32
N ALA A 363 7.49 -18.84 -7.24
CA ALA A 363 6.87 -17.59 -7.65
C ALA A 363 7.43 -16.35 -6.92
N CYS A 364 7.80 -16.44 -5.64
CA CYS A 364 8.42 -15.32 -4.91
C CYS A 364 9.91 -15.08 -5.23
N THR A 365 10.52 -15.84 -6.15
CA THR A 365 11.92 -15.61 -6.54
C THR A 365 12.01 -14.62 -7.71
N PRO A 366 12.79 -13.54 -7.63
CA PRO A 366 12.96 -12.62 -8.76
C PRO A 366 13.49 -13.28 -10.04
N VAL A 367 13.25 -12.65 -11.20
CA VAL A 367 13.87 -13.00 -12.50
C VAL A 367 14.72 -11.83 -12.95
N ASN A 368 16.05 -11.91 -12.82
CA ASN A 368 16.96 -10.86 -13.31
C ASN A 368 18.28 -11.44 -13.86
N PRO A 369 18.75 -11.04 -15.06
CA PRO A 369 19.95 -11.59 -15.69
C PRO A 369 21.27 -10.81 -15.51
N GLN A 370 21.36 -9.79 -14.64
CA GLN A 370 22.59 -8.98 -14.45
C GLN A 370 23.06 -8.89 -12.98
N PRO A 371 24.38 -8.79 -12.71
CA PRO A 371 24.92 -8.54 -11.36
C PRO A 371 24.67 -7.10 -10.88
N PRO A 372 24.79 -6.80 -9.58
CA PRO A 372 24.65 -5.45 -9.04
C PRO A 372 25.70 -4.48 -9.60
N VAL A 373 25.39 -3.19 -9.51
CA VAL A 373 26.41 -2.11 -9.56
C VAL A 373 26.29 -1.36 -8.26
N ALA A 374 27.37 -1.29 -7.49
CA ALA A 374 27.34 -0.77 -6.12
C ALA A 374 27.56 0.76 -6.07
N ASP A 375 26.79 1.46 -5.24
CA ASP A 375 27.06 2.84 -4.82
C ASP A 375 26.38 3.08 -3.45
N PHE A 376 26.78 4.13 -2.74
CA PHE A 376 26.19 4.53 -1.46
C PHE A 376 26.44 6.00 -1.13
N SER A 377 25.72 6.56 -0.16
CA SER A 377 25.99 7.89 0.40
C SER A 377 26.11 7.87 1.92
N ALA A 378 26.54 8.98 2.51
CA ALA A 378 26.58 9.22 3.95
C ALA A 378 25.93 10.56 4.28
N ASP A 379 25.16 10.61 5.38
CA ASP A 379 24.49 11.82 5.84
C ASP A 379 25.47 12.93 6.29
N VAL A 380 26.50 12.57 7.05
CA VAL A 380 27.61 13.44 7.46
C VAL A 380 28.97 12.79 7.28
N THR A 381 29.94 13.59 6.81
CA THR A 381 31.34 13.19 6.61
C THR A 381 32.29 13.72 7.70
N THR A 382 31.82 14.53 8.64
CA THR A 382 32.59 14.98 9.81
C THR A 382 31.73 14.97 11.06
N ILE A 383 32.17 14.24 12.08
CA ILE A 383 31.46 14.04 13.36
C ILE A 383 32.42 14.15 14.55
N LEU A 384 31.88 14.22 15.76
CA LEU A 384 32.66 14.15 17.00
C LEU A 384 32.85 12.70 17.47
N GLN A 385 33.80 12.49 18.37
CA GLN A 385 34.04 11.20 19.01
C GLN A 385 32.78 10.67 19.70
N ASN A 386 32.42 9.41 19.41
CA ASN A 386 31.18 8.71 19.77
C ASN A 386 29.93 9.14 18.98
N GLY A 387 30.06 10.03 18.00
CA GLY A 387 28.99 10.32 17.04
C GLY A 387 28.74 9.17 16.07
N SER A 388 27.63 9.21 15.34
CA SER A 388 27.28 8.22 14.31
C SER A 388 27.00 8.85 12.94
N VAL A 389 27.10 8.01 11.92
CA VAL A 389 26.84 8.31 10.50
C VAL A 389 25.83 7.30 9.98
N ASN A 390 24.83 7.77 9.24
CA ASN A 390 23.91 6.95 8.48
C ASN A 390 24.45 6.79 7.05
N PHE A 391 24.46 5.55 6.56
CA PHE A 391 24.83 5.23 5.19
C PHE A 391 23.63 4.63 4.45
N THR A 392 23.40 5.13 3.24
CA THR A 392 22.28 4.72 2.39
C THR A 392 22.81 4.03 1.13
N ASP A 393 22.29 2.85 0.82
CA ASP A 393 22.55 2.09 -0.40
C ASP A 393 21.95 2.78 -1.63
N LEU A 394 22.73 2.85 -2.72
CA LEU A 394 22.31 3.36 -4.02
C LEU A 394 22.56 2.32 -5.13
N SER A 395 22.73 1.05 -4.76
CA SER A 395 23.09 -0.03 -5.68
C SER A 395 21.94 -0.43 -6.61
N THR A 396 22.29 -0.73 -7.87
CA THR A 396 21.30 -1.10 -8.91
C THR A 396 21.31 -2.59 -9.26
N ASN A 397 20.40 -3.03 -10.14
CA ASN A 397 20.19 -4.42 -10.59
C ASN A 397 19.72 -5.41 -9.50
N TYR A 398 18.89 -4.95 -8.55
CA TYR A 398 18.25 -5.79 -7.51
C TYR A 398 19.26 -6.63 -6.71
N PRO A 399 20.13 -5.98 -5.90
CA PRO A 399 20.89 -6.70 -4.88
C PRO A 399 19.95 -7.46 -3.93
N THR A 400 20.40 -8.63 -3.46
CA THR A 400 19.65 -9.48 -2.52
C THR A 400 20.43 -9.69 -1.21
N SER A 401 21.56 -9.00 -1.05
CA SER A 401 22.44 -9.07 0.10
C SER A 401 23.52 -7.98 0.00
N TRP A 402 23.88 -7.40 1.14
CA TRP A 402 24.84 -6.31 1.27
C TRP A 402 25.97 -6.71 2.24
N GLN A 403 27.12 -6.05 2.15
CA GLN A 403 28.19 -6.17 3.11
C GLN A 403 28.96 -4.85 3.23
N TRP A 404 28.78 -4.18 4.37
CA TRP A 404 29.47 -2.96 4.76
C TRP A 404 30.80 -3.25 5.46
N THR A 405 31.84 -2.50 5.12
CA THR A 405 33.17 -2.58 5.77
C THR A 405 33.71 -1.19 6.10
N ILE A 406 34.09 -0.99 7.36
CA ILE A 406 34.63 0.28 7.87
C ILE A 406 36.09 0.10 8.29
N THR A 407 36.99 0.95 7.79
CA THR A 407 38.44 0.86 8.04
C THR A 407 39.00 2.19 8.54
N PRO A 408 39.60 2.26 9.74
CA PRO A 408 39.80 1.16 10.70
C PRO A 408 38.50 0.76 11.41
N SER A 409 38.32 -0.54 11.68
CA SER A 409 37.16 -1.04 12.45
C SER A 409 37.31 -0.86 13.98
N ALA A 410 38.44 -0.33 14.44
CA ALA A 410 38.71 -0.13 15.85
C ALA A 410 37.89 1.06 16.39
N GLY A 411 36.86 0.75 17.18
CA GLY A 411 35.94 1.73 17.74
C GLY A 411 34.75 2.07 16.83
N THR A 412 34.42 1.21 15.87
CA THR A 412 33.21 1.34 15.05
C THR A 412 32.14 0.34 15.50
N THR A 413 30.89 0.79 15.67
CA THR A 413 29.77 -0.06 16.12
C THR A 413 28.55 0.19 15.24
N PHE A 414 27.95 -0.86 14.67
CA PHE A 414 26.66 -0.73 13.98
C PHE A 414 25.54 -0.58 15.04
N LEU A 415 24.65 0.41 14.85
CA LEU A 415 23.56 0.74 15.76
C LEU A 415 22.22 0.43 15.10
N GLY A 416 21.35 -0.34 15.75
CA GLY A 416 20.04 -0.75 15.21
C GLY A 416 20.09 -1.58 13.92
N SER A 417 21.29 -1.87 13.43
CA SER A 417 21.62 -2.45 12.13
C SER A 417 22.84 -3.35 12.28
N THR A 418 23.13 -4.11 11.24
CA THR A 418 24.24 -5.04 11.08
C THR A 418 25.01 -4.68 9.82
N SER A 419 26.22 -5.22 9.65
CA SER A 419 26.99 -4.98 8.42
C SER A 419 26.38 -5.60 7.15
N THR A 420 25.25 -6.29 7.24
CA THR A 420 24.60 -7.01 6.13
C THR A 420 23.25 -6.43 5.71
N ASP A 421 22.75 -5.43 6.44
CA ASP A 421 21.52 -4.73 6.09
C ASP A 421 21.77 -3.76 4.92
N GLN A 422 20.71 -3.41 4.20
CA GLN A 422 20.80 -2.53 3.04
C GLN A 422 21.35 -1.16 3.43
N ASP A 423 20.65 -0.46 4.32
CA ASP A 423 21.09 0.80 4.93
C ASP A 423 21.60 0.55 6.36
N VAL A 424 22.59 1.32 6.81
CA VAL A 424 23.25 1.10 8.11
C VAL A 424 23.60 2.38 8.86
N THR A 425 23.52 2.33 10.19
CA THR A 425 24.00 3.39 11.08
C THR A 425 25.25 2.92 11.81
N VAL A 426 26.37 3.66 11.69
CA VAL A 426 27.64 3.32 12.34
C VAL A 426 28.08 4.41 13.30
N GLN A 427 28.33 4.06 14.56
CA GLN A 427 28.97 4.91 15.56
C GLN A 427 30.50 4.83 15.49
N PHE A 428 31.19 5.95 15.72
CA PHE A 428 32.65 6.05 15.69
C PHE A 428 33.21 6.59 17.02
N ALA A 429 33.64 5.70 17.90
CA ALA A 429 34.14 6.01 19.26
C ALA A 429 35.59 6.51 19.32
N ASN A 430 36.33 6.55 18.20
CA ASN A 430 37.74 6.98 18.14
C ASN A 430 37.91 8.14 17.16
N THR A 431 38.86 9.04 17.45
CA THR A 431 39.22 10.14 16.54
C THR A 431 40.12 9.64 15.41
N GLY A 432 39.95 10.18 14.20
CA GLY A 432 40.70 9.76 13.01
C GLY A 432 39.91 9.93 11.71
N THR A 433 40.42 9.40 10.61
CA THR A 433 39.70 9.30 9.33
C THR A 433 39.41 7.85 8.99
N TYR A 434 38.24 7.59 8.40
CA TYR A 434 37.74 6.26 8.10
C TYR A 434 37.39 6.13 6.62
N THR A 435 37.76 4.99 6.03
CA THR A 435 37.33 4.52 4.71
C THR A 435 36.11 3.63 4.88
N VAL A 436 35.14 3.79 3.97
CA VAL A 436 33.87 3.04 3.96
C VAL A 436 33.77 2.28 2.65
N GLU A 437 33.26 1.06 2.70
CA GLU A 437 33.10 0.18 1.55
C GLU A 437 31.77 -0.57 1.64
N LEU A 438 31.05 -0.66 0.53
CA LEU A 438 29.82 -1.44 0.38
C LEU A 438 30.00 -2.45 -0.74
N THR A 439 29.73 -3.73 -0.46
CA THR A 439 29.58 -4.78 -1.48
C THR A 439 28.12 -5.19 -1.61
N ALA A 440 27.55 -5.06 -2.80
CA ALA A 440 26.18 -5.45 -3.11
C ALA A 440 26.18 -6.72 -3.97
N THR A 441 25.35 -7.73 -3.63
CA THR A 441 25.39 -9.08 -4.24
C THR A 441 23.99 -9.59 -4.58
N ASN A 442 23.84 -10.20 -5.76
CA ASN A 442 22.65 -10.96 -6.18
C ASN A 442 23.04 -12.33 -6.78
N GLY A 443 22.06 -13.10 -7.25
CA GLY A 443 22.27 -14.44 -7.83
C GLY A 443 23.11 -14.50 -9.12
N GLN A 444 23.47 -13.37 -9.73
CA GLN A 444 24.30 -13.25 -10.93
C GLN A 444 25.74 -12.77 -10.64
N GLY A 445 26.00 -12.20 -9.45
CA GLY A 445 27.31 -11.71 -9.06
C GLY A 445 27.26 -10.62 -8.00
N SER A 446 28.38 -9.92 -7.83
CA SER A 446 28.58 -8.89 -6.81
C SER A 446 29.41 -7.73 -7.37
N ASP A 447 29.20 -6.53 -6.84
CA ASP A 447 30.04 -5.35 -7.10
C ASP A 447 30.35 -4.61 -5.78
N THR A 448 31.39 -3.78 -5.77
CA THR A 448 31.92 -3.14 -4.56
C THR A 448 32.34 -1.69 -4.83
N GLU A 449 31.81 -0.75 -4.04
CA GLU A 449 32.21 0.66 -4.05
C GLU A 449 32.99 1.01 -2.77
N THR A 450 34.07 1.80 -2.90
CA THR A 450 35.00 2.13 -1.80
C THR A 450 35.32 3.63 -1.73
N LYS A 451 34.87 4.31 -0.66
CA LYS A 451 35.09 5.75 -0.43
C LYS A 451 36.15 5.98 0.65
N THR A 452 37.35 6.41 0.22
CA THR A 452 38.55 6.52 1.07
C THR A 452 38.61 7.80 1.92
N SER A 453 38.95 7.68 3.22
CA SER A 453 38.96 8.82 4.17
C SER A 453 37.67 9.64 4.15
N TYR A 454 36.53 8.95 3.98
CA TYR A 454 35.23 9.54 3.76
C TYR A 454 34.63 10.15 5.03
N ILE A 455 34.86 9.53 6.20
CA ILE A 455 34.40 10.05 7.51
C ILE A 455 35.58 10.58 8.31
N THR A 456 35.45 11.76 8.89
CA THR A 456 36.42 12.38 9.80
C THR A 456 35.84 12.54 11.20
N VAL A 457 36.50 11.97 12.20
CA VAL A 457 36.07 12.01 13.60
C VAL A 457 37.02 12.88 14.42
N VAL A 458 36.50 14.00 14.93
CA VAL A 458 37.25 14.97 15.74
C VAL A 458 36.97 14.79 17.24
N SER A 459 37.90 15.24 18.10
CA SER A 459 37.77 15.06 19.55
C SER A 459 36.65 15.91 20.14
N SER A 460 35.79 15.31 20.98
CA SER A 460 34.88 16.04 21.86
C SER A 460 35.67 16.81 22.92
N GLY A 461 36.01 18.06 22.62
CA GLY A 461 36.84 18.91 23.46
C GLY A 461 36.09 19.41 24.69
N GLY A 462 35.98 18.59 25.74
CA GLY A 462 35.22 18.94 26.94
C GLY A 462 35.46 18.02 28.14
N GLY A 463 35.36 18.60 29.34
CA GLY A 463 35.32 17.84 30.60
C GLY A 463 33.96 17.17 30.83
N ALA A 464 33.73 16.67 32.05
CA ALA A 464 32.50 15.97 32.39
C ALA A 464 31.24 16.84 32.16
N ILE A 465 30.30 16.32 31.37
CA ILE A 465 28.98 16.93 31.11
C ILE A 465 28.11 16.72 32.35
N THR A 466 28.39 17.47 33.41
CA THR A 466 27.68 17.37 34.70
C THR A 466 26.98 18.68 35.00
N CYS A 467 25.65 18.64 35.04
CA CYS A 467 24.83 19.70 35.61
C CYS A 467 24.53 19.37 37.08
N ASP A 468 24.98 20.21 38.00
CA ASP A 468 24.63 20.08 39.43
C ASP A 468 23.43 20.97 39.75
N THR A 469 22.52 20.49 40.59
CA THR A 469 21.32 21.21 41.01
C THR A 469 21.38 21.50 42.51
N LEU A 470 21.59 22.76 42.86
CA LEU A 470 21.48 23.23 44.23
C LEU A 470 20.00 23.51 44.54
N ARG A 471 19.48 22.92 45.60
CA ARG A 471 18.07 23.08 46.04
C ARG A 471 18.02 23.67 47.44
N ASN A 472 17.07 24.57 47.68
CA ASN A 472 16.76 25.11 49.01
C ASN A 472 15.53 24.45 49.67
N TYR A 473 14.92 23.46 49.01
CA TYR A 473 13.70 22.75 49.41
C TYR A 473 13.85 21.23 49.34
N THR A 474 12.96 20.51 50.02
CA THR A 474 12.85 19.04 50.03
C THR A 474 11.72 18.54 49.13
N ALA A 475 11.73 17.26 48.75
CA ALA A 475 10.69 16.70 47.87
C ALA A 475 9.23 16.84 48.41
N PRO A 476 8.95 16.68 49.73
CA PRO A 476 7.63 16.97 50.29
C PRO A 476 7.24 18.45 50.17
N GLU A 477 8.17 19.37 50.51
CA GLU A 477 7.98 20.82 50.40
C GLU A 477 7.65 21.25 48.95
N ALA A 478 8.20 20.58 47.94
CA ALA A 478 7.87 20.81 46.54
C ALA A 478 6.52 20.22 46.13
N ALA A 479 6.17 19.03 46.61
CA ALA A 479 4.88 18.39 46.29
C ALA A 479 3.68 19.21 46.81
N ASN A 480 3.87 19.95 47.89
CA ASN A 480 2.89 20.84 48.51
C ASN A 480 3.23 22.34 48.31
N MET A 481 3.95 22.69 47.24
CA MET A 481 4.20 24.11 46.94
C MET A 481 2.88 24.90 46.90
N THR A 482 2.92 26.14 47.38
CA THR A 482 1.73 26.97 47.63
C THR A 482 2.03 28.44 47.34
N ALA A 483 1.01 29.21 46.98
CA ALA A 483 1.04 30.67 46.98
C ALA A 483 -0.14 31.25 47.77
N TYR A 484 0.00 32.51 48.20
CA TYR A 484 -0.72 33.05 49.33
C TYR A 484 -1.23 34.49 49.12
N THR A 485 -2.51 34.76 49.41
CA THR A 485 -2.97 36.17 49.57
C THR A 485 -2.70 36.66 50.99
N VAL A 486 -2.17 37.88 51.17
CA VAL A 486 -1.91 38.44 52.50
C VAL A 486 -3.10 39.27 53.00
N THR A 487 -3.73 38.85 54.11
CA THR A 487 -4.90 39.55 54.69
C THR A 487 -4.59 41.00 55.07
N GLY A 488 -5.42 41.94 54.59
CA GLY A 488 -5.30 43.38 54.89
C GLY A 488 -4.35 44.15 53.97
N ASN A 489 -3.75 43.47 52.99
CA ASN A 489 -2.84 44.00 51.99
C ASN A 489 -3.38 43.73 50.57
N ALA A 490 -2.75 44.31 49.54
CA ALA A 490 -3.02 44.00 48.14
C ALA A 490 -1.87 43.15 47.54
N GLY A 491 -2.21 42.18 46.70
CA GLY A 491 -1.26 41.29 46.01
C GLY A 491 -1.12 39.89 46.60
N TYR A 492 -0.12 39.15 46.10
CA TYR A 492 0.13 37.74 46.42
C TYR A 492 1.59 37.53 46.85
N TYR A 493 1.82 36.66 47.83
CA TYR A 493 3.13 36.21 48.27
C TYR A 493 3.34 34.73 47.89
N PRO A 494 4.53 34.30 47.42
CA PRO A 494 5.68 35.13 47.03
C PRO A 494 5.48 35.77 45.66
N GLY A 495 5.84 37.05 45.52
CA GLY A 495 5.61 37.85 44.31
C GLY A 495 5.01 39.21 44.65
N HIS A 496 4.40 39.87 43.66
CA HIS A 496 3.90 41.25 43.78
C HIS A 496 2.90 41.39 44.93
N HIS A 497 3.33 42.00 46.04
CA HIS A 497 2.42 42.42 47.11
C HIS A 497 2.85 43.70 47.82
N THR A 498 1.91 44.24 48.58
CA THR A 498 2.13 45.40 49.44
C THR A 498 2.08 44.99 50.90
N LEU A 499 2.73 45.75 51.77
CA LEU A 499 2.71 45.57 53.21
C LEU A 499 2.12 46.81 53.89
N ASN A 500 1.51 46.59 55.07
CA ASN A 500 0.97 47.62 55.95
C ASN A 500 -0.02 48.57 55.25
N THR A 501 -1.13 48.03 54.72
CA THR A 501 -2.20 48.82 54.06
C THR A 501 -1.71 49.65 52.86
N GLY A 502 -0.77 49.12 52.07
CA GLY A 502 -0.26 49.79 50.87
C GLY A 502 0.85 50.81 51.12
N ALA A 503 1.58 50.71 52.25
CA ALA A 503 2.62 51.66 52.63
C ALA A 503 4.04 51.26 52.18
N PHE A 504 4.27 49.98 51.91
CA PHE A 504 5.53 49.44 51.40
C PHE A 504 5.25 48.39 50.32
N SER A 505 6.15 48.25 49.35
CA SER A 505 6.12 47.23 48.30
C SER A 505 7.33 46.30 48.45
N ASP A 506 7.21 45.03 48.04
CA ASP A 506 8.33 44.10 48.03
C ASP A 506 9.01 44.06 46.65
N ALA A 507 10.22 44.62 46.52
CA ALA A 507 10.94 44.68 45.23
C ALA A 507 11.69 43.38 44.86
N GLY A 508 11.56 42.33 45.67
CA GLY A 508 12.20 41.06 45.36
C GLY A 508 12.33 40.08 46.52
N LEU A 509 12.72 38.86 46.19
CA LEU A 509 12.91 37.72 47.09
C LEU A 509 14.25 37.03 46.80
N ALA A 510 14.99 36.66 47.85
CA ALA A 510 16.30 36.03 47.73
C ALA A 510 16.44 34.77 48.60
N GLU A 511 17.16 33.79 48.08
CA GLU A 511 17.47 32.52 48.74
C GLU A 511 19.00 32.28 48.80
N PRO A 512 19.50 31.69 49.90
CA PRO A 512 20.91 31.38 50.06
C PRO A 512 21.28 30.02 49.46
N PHE A 513 22.46 29.96 48.84
CA PHE A 513 23.04 28.73 48.31
C PHE A 513 24.52 28.60 48.71
N THR A 514 25.00 27.37 48.82
CA THR A 514 26.40 27.06 49.17
C THR A 514 26.98 26.03 48.21
N VAL A 515 28.14 26.31 47.64
CA VAL A 515 28.91 25.36 46.80
C VAL A 515 30.21 24.94 47.48
N ALA A 516 30.49 23.63 47.45
CA ALA A 516 31.67 23.04 48.08
C ALA A 516 32.97 23.27 47.27
N SER A 517 32.88 23.74 46.03
CA SER A 517 33.99 24.09 45.15
C SER A 517 33.55 25.19 44.16
N PRO A 518 34.49 25.96 43.58
CA PRO A 518 34.14 26.98 42.59
C PRO A 518 33.40 26.37 41.40
N THR A 519 32.30 27.01 41.00
CA THR A 519 31.44 26.61 39.87
C THR A 519 30.83 27.87 39.25
N GLU A 520 30.01 27.71 38.21
CA GLU A 520 29.30 28.82 37.55
C GLU A 520 27.80 28.56 37.58
N VAL A 521 27.01 29.54 38.03
CA VAL A 521 25.55 29.53 37.88
C VAL A 521 25.24 29.74 36.40
N ARG A 522 24.52 28.80 35.80
CA ARG A 522 24.20 28.77 34.36
C ARG A 522 22.71 28.86 34.08
N ALA A 523 21.88 28.41 34.99
CA ALA A 523 20.43 28.59 34.92
C ALA A 523 19.80 28.55 36.31
N ILE A 524 18.55 28.97 36.41
CA ILE A 524 17.67 28.66 37.54
C ILE A 524 16.44 27.90 37.06
N ARG A 525 15.79 27.13 37.95
CA ARG A 525 14.42 26.65 37.73
C ARG A 525 13.51 27.10 38.86
N LEU A 526 12.37 27.68 38.51
CA LEU A 526 11.38 28.18 39.46
C LEU A 526 9.95 27.92 38.97
N PRO A 527 9.04 27.48 39.85
CA PRO A 527 7.63 27.36 39.56
C PRO A 527 6.93 28.72 39.69
N VAL A 528 6.05 29.00 38.73
CA VAL A 528 5.28 30.25 38.65
C VAL A 528 3.80 29.92 38.62
N TYR A 529 3.02 30.53 39.48
CA TYR A 529 1.57 30.33 39.56
C TYR A 529 0.80 31.20 38.58
N GLN A 530 1.08 32.50 38.58
CA GLN A 530 0.31 33.49 37.85
C GLN A 530 1.21 34.62 37.41
N ILE A 531 1.07 35.02 36.14
CA ILE A 531 1.61 36.24 35.58
C ILE A 531 0.50 36.90 34.78
N ASP A 532 0.27 38.19 35.04
CA ASP A 532 -0.54 39.07 34.23
C ASP A 532 0.26 40.37 33.99
N ASP A 533 0.85 40.51 32.80
CA ASP A 533 1.33 41.81 32.29
C ASP A 533 0.10 42.58 31.78
N MET A 534 -0.33 43.57 32.56
CA MET A 534 -1.45 44.45 32.29
C MET A 534 -0.94 45.88 32.03
N GLY A 535 0.18 46.01 31.32
CA GLY A 535 0.87 47.29 31.22
C GLY A 535 1.76 47.52 30.02
N ALA A 536 2.90 48.13 30.33
CA ALA A 536 4.03 48.27 29.41
C ALA A 536 5.07 47.25 29.83
N ALA A 537 5.61 46.50 28.86
CA ALA A 537 6.46 45.34 29.08
C ALA A 537 7.43 45.48 30.27
N ASP A 538 7.17 44.72 31.32
CA ASP A 538 7.96 44.65 32.54
C ASP A 538 8.86 43.41 32.56
N ASN A 539 9.86 43.38 33.45
CA ASN A 539 10.91 42.37 33.46
C ASN A 539 11.23 41.84 34.85
N LEU A 540 11.40 40.53 34.93
CA LEU A 540 12.01 39.86 36.09
C LEU A 540 13.54 39.92 35.95
N THR A 541 14.22 40.46 36.96
CA THR A 541 15.69 40.45 37.05
C THR A 541 16.14 39.42 38.08
N ILE A 542 16.98 38.49 37.64
CA ILE A 542 17.60 37.45 38.45
C ILE A 542 19.02 37.91 38.80
N ASN A 543 19.23 38.31 40.04
CA ASN A 543 20.52 38.76 40.55
C ASN A 543 21.22 37.68 41.36
N VAL A 544 22.50 37.44 41.10
CA VAL A 544 23.38 36.62 41.93
C VAL A 544 24.23 37.55 42.79
N TYR A 545 24.21 37.36 44.11
CA TYR A 545 24.87 38.22 45.10
C TYR A 545 25.95 37.47 45.89
N THR A 546 26.98 38.19 46.33
CA THR A 546 27.88 37.73 47.42
C THR A 546 27.10 37.56 48.73
N ASP A 547 27.41 36.53 49.53
CA ASP A 547 26.97 36.47 50.92
C ASP A 547 27.73 37.49 51.80
N VAL A 548 26.99 38.33 52.54
CA VAL A 548 27.52 39.26 53.53
C VAL A 548 26.80 39.04 54.86
N ALA A 549 27.39 38.18 55.69
CA ALA A 549 26.88 37.82 57.01
C ALA A 549 25.45 37.21 57.00
N SER A 550 25.21 36.25 56.10
CA SER A 550 23.91 35.60 55.90
C SER A 550 22.83 36.56 55.38
N ALA A 551 23.21 37.43 54.44
CA ALA A 551 22.31 38.29 53.69
C ALA A 551 22.92 38.64 52.31
N PRO A 552 22.10 39.01 51.30
CA PRO A 552 22.59 39.47 50.00
C PRO A 552 23.45 40.75 50.10
N GLY A 553 24.63 40.70 49.50
CA GLY A 553 25.62 41.79 49.49
C GLY A 553 25.67 42.58 48.19
N SER A 554 26.75 42.44 47.42
CA SER A 554 26.88 43.04 46.08
C SER A 554 26.54 42.05 44.97
N VAL A 555 25.85 42.51 43.92
CA VAL A 555 25.60 41.73 42.69
C VAL A 555 26.93 41.36 42.03
N ILE A 556 27.10 40.08 41.71
CA ILE A 556 28.24 39.51 40.97
C ILE A 556 27.88 39.00 39.57
N GLY A 557 26.58 38.86 39.29
CA GLY A 557 26.04 38.60 37.97
C GLY A 557 24.53 38.82 37.97
N SER A 558 23.97 39.12 36.80
CA SER A 558 22.55 39.44 36.62
C SER A 558 22.08 38.92 35.28
N HIS A 559 20.83 38.47 35.21
CA HIS A 559 20.13 38.16 33.98
C HIS A 559 18.70 38.70 34.07
N THR A 560 18.16 39.27 32.98
CA THR A 560 16.84 39.92 32.96
C THR A 560 16.03 39.31 31.84
N ILE A 561 14.79 38.92 32.16
CA ILE A 561 13.83 38.28 31.25
C ILE A 561 12.50 39.05 31.30
N ALA A 562 11.80 39.17 30.17
CA ALA A 562 10.49 39.82 30.13
C ALA A 562 9.43 38.95 30.83
N LEU A 563 8.43 39.55 31.49
CA LEU A 563 7.35 38.78 32.12
C LEU A 563 6.51 37.99 31.09
N THR A 564 6.46 38.45 29.84
CA THR A 564 5.81 37.77 28.71
C THR A 564 6.41 36.41 28.36
N ASP A 565 7.66 36.17 28.77
CA ASP A 565 8.47 35.01 28.39
C ASP A 565 8.43 33.91 29.46
N ILE A 566 7.64 34.13 30.53
CA ILE A 566 7.52 33.23 31.68
C ILE A 566 6.13 32.58 31.68
N ASP A 567 6.09 31.26 31.64
CA ASP A 567 4.88 30.46 31.59
C ASP A 567 4.23 30.28 32.98
N ALA A 568 3.07 30.92 33.19
CA ALA A 568 2.26 30.73 34.39
C ALA A 568 1.64 29.30 34.48
N GLY A 569 1.60 28.73 35.68
CA GLY A 569 1.12 27.38 35.97
C GLY A 569 2.19 26.28 35.85
N TYR A 570 3.45 26.64 35.61
CA TYR A 570 4.52 25.72 35.23
C TYR A 570 5.87 26.03 35.91
N TRP A 571 6.77 25.04 35.84
CA TRP A 571 8.19 25.25 36.08
C TRP A 571 8.82 25.95 34.87
N ASN A 572 9.50 27.05 35.15
CA ASN A 572 10.26 27.82 34.16
C ASN A 572 11.76 27.55 34.38
N VAL A 573 12.52 27.40 33.29
CA VAL A 573 13.98 27.35 33.30
C VAL A 573 14.49 28.63 32.68
N ILE A 574 15.34 29.37 33.40
CA ILE A 574 15.89 30.66 32.93
C ILE A 574 17.40 30.51 32.86
N GLU A 575 17.94 30.48 31.64
CA GLU A 575 19.38 30.37 31.39
C GLU A 575 20.09 31.73 31.44
N PHE A 576 21.27 31.77 32.04
CA PHE A 576 22.12 32.95 32.10
C PHE A 576 22.90 33.08 30.80
N THR A 577 22.63 34.15 30.05
CA THR A 577 23.41 34.59 28.87
C THR A 577 24.90 34.81 29.14
N THR A 578 25.31 34.93 30.40
CA THR A 578 26.71 34.89 30.83
C THR A 578 26.78 34.15 32.17
N PRO A 579 27.42 32.97 32.23
CA PRO A 579 27.55 32.19 33.46
C PRO A 579 28.20 32.99 34.60
N VAL A 580 27.67 32.87 35.82
CA VAL A 580 28.12 33.65 36.97
C VAL A 580 29.00 32.80 37.88
N ALA A 581 30.29 33.11 37.94
CA ALA A 581 31.23 32.39 38.79
C ALA A 581 30.92 32.59 40.30
N VAL A 582 30.75 31.48 41.01
CA VAL A 582 30.41 31.44 42.45
C VAL A 582 31.35 30.50 43.22
N SER A 583 31.57 30.81 44.50
CA SER A 583 32.37 29.97 45.41
C SER A 583 31.97 30.19 46.87
N GLY A 584 31.77 29.12 47.63
CA GLY A 584 31.28 29.23 49.01
C GLY A 584 29.81 29.61 49.06
N ASN A 585 29.44 30.55 49.95
CA ASN A 585 28.08 31.05 50.08
C ASN A 585 27.80 32.18 49.09
N PHE A 586 26.62 32.14 48.48
CA PHE A 586 26.08 33.20 47.63
C PHE A 586 24.55 33.23 47.77
N TRP A 587 23.92 34.26 47.21
CA TRP A 587 22.46 34.39 47.16
C TRP A 587 22.00 34.52 45.73
N VAL A 588 20.81 33.99 45.43
CA VAL A 588 20.10 34.25 44.18
C VAL A 588 18.79 34.94 44.51
N ALA A 589 18.55 36.07 43.84
CA ALA A 589 17.40 36.92 44.06
C ALA A 589 16.58 37.08 42.78
N LEU A 590 15.26 37.15 42.96
CA LEU A 590 14.27 37.52 41.98
C LEU A 590 13.81 38.94 42.31
N GLU A 591 14.00 39.91 41.41
CA GLU A 591 13.71 41.33 41.62
C GLU A 591 12.90 41.91 40.45
N TRP A 592 12.01 42.86 40.74
CA TRP A 592 11.05 43.46 39.81
C TRP A 592 10.80 44.93 40.18
N ASP A 593 10.17 45.71 39.30
CA ASP A 593 9.97 47.16 39.48
C ASP A 593 8.47 47.55 39.53
N TYR A 594 8.10 48.45 40.45
CA TYR A 594 6.75 48.99 40.60
C TYR A 594 6.48 50.24 39.75
N THR A 595 7.39 50.63 38.84
CA THR A 595 7.19 51.84 38.02
C THR A 595 6.17 51.69 36.88
N GLY A 596 5.67 50.48 36.62
CA GLY A 596 4.64 50.13 35.63
C GLY A 596 3.18 50.34 36.09
N THR A 597 2.25 49.71 35.37
CA THR A 597 0.82 49.64 35.76
C THR A 597 0.56 48.37 36.60
N PHE A 598 -0.68 47.90 36.71
CA PHE A 598 -1.06 46.85 37.66
C PHE A 598 -0.68 45.43 37.19
N ASP A 599 0.61 45.14 37.17
CA ASP A 599 1.14 43.84 36.76
C ASP A 599 1.13 42.87 37.95
N THR A 600 0.84 41.59 37.70
CA THR A 600 0.78 40.53 38.72
C THR A 600 1.84 39.48 38.44
N LEU A 601 2.63 39.13 39.44
CA LEU A 601 3.66 38.10 39.38
C LEU A 601 3.60 37.27 40.66
N VAL A 602 3.47 35.94 40.55
CA VAL A 602 3.30 35.02 41.67
C VAL A 602 4.14 33.76 41.48
N PHE A 603 5.10 33.54 42.37
CA PHE A 603 5.95 32.35 42.44
C PHE A 603 5.39 31.34 43.45
N ALA A 604 5.99 30.15 43.57
CA ALA A 604 5.66 29.22 44.66
C ALA A 604 6.62 29.35 45.87
N THR A 605 6.05 29.22 47.08
CA THR A 605 6.79 28.95 48.33
C THR A 605 6.44 27.54 48.82
N VAL A 606 7.23 27.03 49.77
CA VAL A 606 6.84 25.86 50.59
C VAL A 606 5.56 26.16 51.36
N ASP A 607 4.70 25.15 51.58
CA ASP A 607 3.60 25.26 52.55
C ASP A 607 4.18 25.42 53.97
N PHE A 608 3.70 26.41 54.71
CA PHE A 608 4.16 26.70 56.07
C PHE A 608 3.95 25.55 57.07
N ASN A 609 3.02 24.64 56.79
CA ASN A 609 2.80 23.43 57.59
C ASN A 609 3.95 22.43 57.44
N ASP A 610 4.58 22.35 56.27
CA ASP A 610 5.69 21.42 55.99
C ASP A 610 7.02 21.92 56.55
N ARG A 611 7.17 23.24 56.74
CA ARG A 611 8.35 23.89 57.35
C ARG A 611 8.14 24.27 58.83
N ALA A 612 7.29 23.54 59.56
CA ALA A 612 6.95 23.83 60.95
C ALA A 612 8.17 23.79 61.91
N GLY A 613 8.59 24.96 62.39
CA GLY A 613 9.64 25.12 63.41
C GLY A 613 11.08 25.20 62.88
N ALA A 614 11.29 25.15 61.57
CA ALA A 614 12.57 25.52 60.95
C ALA A 614 12.68 27.04 60.76
N THR A 615 13.88 27.57 60.56
CA THR A 615 14.10 28.99 60.25
C THR A 615 13.82 29.29 58.78
N SER A 616 13.16 30.41 58.50
CA SER A 616 12.94 30.87 57.12
C SER A 616 14.26 31.14 56.40
N THR A 617 14.38 30.71 55.14
CA THR A 617 15.56 31.00 54.30
C THR A 617 15.31 32.19 53.38
N THR A 618 14.05 32.43 52.97
CA THR A 618 13.69 33.58 52.14
C THR A 618 14.00 34.90 52.83
N MET A 619 14.71 35.78 52.13
CA MET A 619 14.76 37.21 52.42
C MET A 619 13.92 37.98 51.42
N MET A 620 13.25 39.03 51.87
CA MET A 620 12.43 39.92 51.06
C MET A 620 13.05 41.32 51.06
N ASN A 621 13.21 41.92 49.88
CA ASN A 621 13.66 43.29 49.71
C ASN A 621 12.45 44.22 49.80
N ILE A 622 12.42 45.11 50.80
CA ILE A 622 11.31 46.03 50.99
C ILE A 622 11.74 47.43 50.53
N GLU A 623 10.99 47.98 49.57
CA GLU A 623 11.19 49.34 49.06
C GLU A 623 11.05 50.41 50.16
N SER A 624 11.57 51.61 49.91
CA SER A 624 11.72 52.70 50.89
C SER A 624 12.87 52.55 51.89
N GLY A 625 13.91 51.76 51.56
CA GLY A 625 15.19 51.75 52.28
C GLY A 625 15.24 50.85 53.51
N ILE A 626 14.32 49.88 53.62
CA ILE A 626 14.29 48.86 54.68
C ILE A 626 15.17 47.65 54.29
N GLY A 627 15.31 47.38 52.98
CA GLY A 627 16.25 46.41 52.43
C GLY A 627 15.87 44.95 52.68
N TRP A 628 16.85 44.05 52.53
CA TRP A 628 16.66 42.60 52.71
C TRP A 628 16.34 42.23 54.17
N ASN A 629 15.14 41.67 54.38
CA ASN A 629 14.67 41.22 55.70
C ASN A 629 14.11 39.79 55.62
N ASN A 630 14.32 38.99 56.66
CA ASN A 630 13.85 37.60 56.70
C ASN A 630 12.32 37.52 56.79
N THR A 631 11.68 36.71 55.96
CA THR A 631 10.20 36.61 55.89
C THR A 631 9.56 36.14 57.19
N GLY A 632 10.26 35.35 58.00
CA GLY A 632 9.82 34.97 59.34
C GLY A 632 9.69 36.15 60.32
N THR A 633 10.45 37.22 60.09
CA THR A 633 10.30 38.48 60.85
C THR A 633 9.11 39.30 60.35
N ILE A 634 8.87 39.28 59.03
CA ILE A 634 7.79 40.04 58.37
C ILE A 634 6.42 39.45 58.69
N PHE A 635 6.28 38.11 58.61
CA PHE A 635 5.02 37.39 58.81
C PHE A 635 4.82 36.87 60.24
N GLY A 636 5.57 37.39 61.22
CA GLY A 636 5.30 37.14 62.65
C GLY A 636 5.61 35.72 63.15
N GLY A 637 6.66 35.09 62.62
CA GLY A 637 7.12 33.75 63.01
C GLY A 637 6.75 32.62 62.03
N ILE A 638 6.10 32.96 60.91
CA ILE A 638 5.82 32.03 59.81
C ILE A 638 7.07 31.88 58.93
N ASN A 639 7.62 30.66 58.85
CA ASN A 639 8.88 30.41 58.15
C ASN A 639 8.64 29.85 56.74
N THR A 640 9.41 30.33 55.77
CA THR A 640 9.15 30.13 54.34
C THR A 640 10.43 29.73 53.58
N SER A 641 10.26 29.31 52.32
CA SER A 641 11.30 29.11 51.31
C SER A 641 10.63 29.39 49.97
N LEU A 642 11.15 30.30 49.18
CA LEU A 642 10.85 30.35 47.75
C LEU A 642 11.29 29.01 47.13
N ILE A 643 10.48 28.37 46.28
CA ILE A 643 10.90 27.15 45.59
C ILE A 643 11.86 27.55 44.46
N LEU A 644 13.15 27.25 44.60
CA LEU A 644 14.17 27.65 43.62
C LEU A 644 15.29 26.60 43.50
N ASP A 645 15.48 26.09 42.29
CA ASP A 645 16.66 25.31 41.88
C ASP A 645 17.69 26.26 41.24
N VAL A 646 18.96 26.16 41.63
CA VAL A 646 20.08 26.83 40.96
C VAL A 646 20.94 25.79 40.27
N LEU A 647 21.06 25.89 38.95
CA LEU A 647 21.79 24.96 38.10
C LEU A 647 23.21 25.46 37.86
N THR A 648 24.21 24.63 38.18
CA THR A 648 25.62 25.02 38.07
C THR A 648 26.45 23.98 37.30
N SER A 649 27.42 24.46 36.51
CA SER A 649 28.40 23.61 35.84
C SER A 649 29.67 24.37 35.52
N THR A 650 30.79 23.65 35.42
CA THR A 650 32.07 24.13 34.87
C THR A 650 32.41 23.48 33.52
N GLY A 651 31.48 22.67 32.97
CA GLY A 651 31.67 22.07 31.66
C GLY A 651 31.54 23.08 30.51
N PRO A 652 31.99 22.71 29.30
CA PRO A 652 31.77 23.53 28.11
C PRO A 652 30.28 23.60 27.76
N SER A 653 29.87 24.67 27.09
CA SER A 653 28.50 24.80 26.57
C SER A 653 28.23 23.77 25.45
N PRO A 654 26.99 23.30 25.29
CA PRO A 654 26.59 22.45 24.18
C PRO A 654 26.77 23.17 22.84
N VAL A 655 26.87 22.39 21.76
CA VAL A 655 26.75 22.88 20.38
C VAL A 655 25.86 21.91 19.62
N ALA A 656 24.70 22.35 19.16
CA ALA A 656 23.78 21.53 18.38
C ALA A 656 24.24 21.43 16.92
N VAL A 657 24.12 20.25 16.31
CA VAL A 657 24.43 20.02 14.90
C VAL A 657 23.42 19.04 14.32
N ILE A 658 22.66 19.49 13.32
CA ILE A 658 21.73 18.64 12.56
C ILE A 658 22.48 18.00 11.39
N SER A 659 22.35 16.68 11.29
CA SER A 659 22.49 15.92 10.05
C SER A 659 21.11 15.50 9.57
N ALA A 660 20.67 16.00 8.42
CA ALA A 660 19.43 15.62 7.77
C ALA A 660 19.50 16.00 6.28
N PRO A 661 18.82 15.28 5.36
CA PRO A 661 18.61 15.74 4.00
C PRO A 661 17.97 17.13 3.95
N THR A 662 18.38 17.96 2.98
CA THR A 662 17.75 19.27 2.72
C THR A 662 16.55 19.18 1.78
N THR A 663 16.43 18.05 1.08
CA THR A 663 15.37 17.72 0.13
C THR A 663 14.95 16.27 0.33
N ALA A 664 13.66 16.01 0.25
CA ALA A 664 13.09 14.66 0.24
C ALA A 664 11.88 14.61 -0.68
N CYS A 665 11.30 13.43 -0.82
CA CYS A 665 10.06 13.21 -1.57
C CYS A 665 8.95 12.85 -0.60
N GLU A 666 7.72 13.26 -0.93
CA GLU A 666 6.53 12.95 -0.15
C GLU A 666 6.39 11.44 0.10
N GLY A 667 6.06 11.06 1.34
CA GLY A 667 5.90 9.66 1.74
C GLY A 667 7.19 8.86 1.93
N VAL A 668 8.37 9.48 1.80
CA VAL A 668 9.67 8.83 2.11
C VAL A 668 10.11 9.16 3.54
N ASP A 669 10.57 8.15 4.28
CA ASP A 669 11.18 8.35 5.59
C ASP A 669 12.51 9.11 5.46
N VAL A 670 12.60 10.26 6.12
CA VAL A 670 13.80 11.10 6.16
C VAL A 670 14.56 10.86 7.45
N PRO A 671 15.80 10.36 7.40
CA PRO A 671 16.61 10.16 8.60
C PRO A 671 17.18 11.48 9.12
N MET A 672 17.03 11.70 10.42
CA MET A 672 17.60 12.83 11.16
C MET A 672 18.54 12.33 12.26
N ASN A 673 19.70 12.98 12.36
CA ASN A 673 20.80 12.58 13.22
C ASN A 673 21.39 13.79 13.94
N GLY A 674 21.35 13.76 15.28
CA GLY A 674 21.80 14.84 16.15
C GLY A 674 23.15 14.57 16.81
N TYR A 675 23.76 13.40 16.58
CA TYR A 675 25.03 13.00 17.19
C TYR A 675 26.27 13.72 16.61
N GLY A 676 26.09 14.61 15.64
CA GLY A 676 27.10 15.61 15.28
C GLY A 676 27.32 16.66 16.39
N SER A 677 26.38 16.80 17.31
CA SER A 677 26.38 17.80 18.39
C SER A 677 27.49 17.55 19.42
N SER A 678 27.96 18.63 20.07
CA SER A 678 29.02 18.61 21.07
C SER A 678 28.51 18.91 22.48
N ASN A 679 29.17 18.33 23.50
CA ASN A 679 28.98 18.61 24.93
C ASN A 679 27.56 18.42 25.48
N ALA A 680 26.67 17.74 24.75
CA ALA A 680 25.30 17.45 25.14
C ALA A 680 25.13 16.03 25.70
N GLY A 681 24.14 15.87 26.59
CA GLY A 681 23.73 14.60 27.20
C GLY A 681 22.26 14.24 26.98
N SER A 682 21.44 15.20 26.54
CA SER A 682 20.06 15.02 26.09
C SER A 682 19.83 15.76 24.77
N PHE A 683 18.87 15.26 23.99
CA PHE A 683 18.54 15.74 22.65
C PHE A 683 17.03 15.90 22.51
N TYR A 684 16.62 16.83 21.66
CA TYR A 684 15.21 17.05 21.39
C TYR A 684 15.02 17.67 20.00
N TRP A 685 14.13 17.08 19.22
CA TRP A 685 13.71 17.59 17.91
C TRP A 685 12.37 18.30 18.01
N LEU A 686 12.25 19.42 17.30
CA LEU A 686 11.01 20.11 17.02
C LEU A 686 10.85 20.19 15.50
N LEU A 687 9.77 19.58 14.98
CA LEU A 687 9.45 19.53 13.56
C LEU A 687 8.18 20.35 13.34
N ASP A 688 8.27 21.44 12.59
CA ASP A 688 7.14 22.34 12.33
C ASP A 688 6.96 22.55 10.83
N ASP A 689 5.74 22.31 10.34
CA ASP A 689 5.39 22.63 8.95
C ASP A 689 4.95 24.09 8.82
N SER A 690 5.15 24.67 7.64
CA SER A 690 4.64 26.03 7.37
C SER A 690 3.11 26.11 7.21
N ALA A 691 2.41 24.99 7.34
CA ALA A 691 1.01 24.75 6.95
C ALA A 691 0.04 24.57 8.14
N ASN A 692 0.52 24.71 9.38
CA ASN A 692 -0.24 24.93 10.61
C ASN A 692 -0.81 23.67 11.30
N SER A 693 -0.13 22.50 11.22
CA SER A 693 -0.54 21.28 11.96
C SER A 693 -0.12 21.28 13.44
N GLY A 694 0.91 22.05 13.80
CA GLY A 694 1.47 22.17 15.14
C GLY A 694 2.70 21.27 15.34
N PRO A 695 3.68 21.70 16.16
CA PRO A 695 4.98 21.06 16.20
C PRO A 695 4.93 19.62 16.71
N TYR A 696 5.58 18.72 15.96
CA TYR A 696 5.89 17.36 16.38
C TYR A 696 7.21 17.34 17.17
N TYR A 697 7.34 16.40 18.11
CA TYR A 697 8.46 16.33 19.05
C TYR A 697 9.01 14.92 19.23
N ASP A 698 10.34 14.79 19.24
CA ASP A 698 11.05 13.55 19.59
C ASP A 698 12.23 13.82 20.54
N GLY A 699 12.39 12.99 21.58
CA GLY A 699 13.51 13.02 22.52
C GLY A 699 14.69 12.12 22.15
N ASN A 700 14.63 11.40 21.03
CA ASN A 700 15.72 10.58 20.53
C ASN A 700 16.77 11.43 19.80
N ALA A 701 18.05 11.07 19.95
CA ALA A 701 19.15 11.73 19.24
C ALA A 701 19.14 11.43 17.72
N ASN A 702 18.64 10.26 17.32
CA ASN A 702 18.40 9.86 15.94
C ASN A 702 16.94 9.46 15.79
N THR A 703 16.33 9.82 14.66
CA THR A 703 14.93 9.50 14.38
C THR A 703 14.62 9.56 12.89
N ASN A 704 13.58 8.87 12.44
CA ASN A 704 13.13 8.83 11.06
C ASN A 704 11.64 9.20 11.04
N TYR A 705 11.24 10.06 10.10
CA TYR A 705 9.83 10.40 9.88
C TYR A 705 9.51 10.49 8.40
N SER A 706 8.30 10.08 8.03
CA SER A 706 7.70 10.37 6.73
C SER A 706 7.06 11.77 6.75
N TYR A 707 7.21 12.50 5.65
CA TYR A 707 6.73 13.89 5.53
C TYR A 707 5.82 14.07 4.30
N TRP A 708 4.79 14.91 4.44
CA TRP A 708 3.98 15.43 3.33
C TRP A 708 4.68 16.58 2.58
N ALA A 709 4.25 16.85 1.34
CA ALA A 709 4.83 17.82 0.41
C ALA A 709 4.68 19.29 0.83
N GLU A 710 5.53 19.73 1.75
CA GLU A 710 5.65 21.12 2.20
C GLU A 710 7.12 21.48 2.51
N THR A 711 7.38 22.76 2.81
CA THR A 711 8.62 23.15 3.47
C THR A 711 8.48 23.01 4.99
N TRP A 712 9.36 22.19 5.57
CA TRP A 712 9.45 21.93 6.99
C TRP A 712 10.62 22.65 7.63
N THR A 713 10.41 23.14 8.86
CA THR A 713 11.46 23.64 9.75
C THR A 713 11.81 22.54 10.73
N ILE A 714 13.09 22.16 10.77
CA ILE A 714 13.62 21.15 11.67
C ILE A 714 14.55 21.86 12.65
N GLU A 715 14.21 21.84 13.94
CA GLU A 715 15.07 22.34 15.00
C GLU A 715 15.57 21.16 15.85
N LEU A 716 16.88 21.14 16.14
CA LEU A 716 17.50 20.23 17.10
C LEU A 716 18.04 21.05 18.25
N TYR A 717 17.70 20.61 19.44
CA TYR A 717 18.19 21.17 20.68
C TYR A 717 19.08 20.15 21.37
N ALA A 718 20.26 20.61 21.79
CA ALA A 718 21.29 19.82 22.43
C ALA A 718 21.51 20.38 23.84
N GLU A 719 21.14 19.60 24.85
CA GLU A 719 21.20 20.01 26.26
C GLU A 719 22.48 19.50 26.92
N GLY A 720 23.24 20.38 27.56
CA GLY A 720 24.52 20.04 28.18
C GLY A 720 24.98 21.08 29.20
N SER A 721 25.62 20.63 30.28
CA SER A 721 26.22 21.53 31.29
C SER A 721 25.28 22.64 31.82
N CYS A 722 24.00 22.32 32.03
CA CYS A 722 22.93 23.23 32.45
C CYS A 722 22.61 24.36 31.45
N GLN A 723 22.86 24.13 30.16
CA GLN A 723 22.51 25.03 29.07
C GLN A 723 21.92 24.24 27.90
N THR A 724 21.28 24.95 26.99
CA THR A 724 20.71 24.41 25.75
C THR A 724 21.31 25.18 24.56
N ASP A 725 21.75 24.46 23.54
CA ASP A 725 22.03 25.07 22.22
C ASP A 725 21.05 24.54 21.17
N MET A 726 20.80 25.32 20.13
CA MET A 726 19.81 25.03 19.09
C MET A 726 20.39 25.19 17.70
N ALA A 727 20.23 24.16 16.87
CA ALA A 727 20.44 24.21 15.43
C ALA A 727 19.09 24.17 14.71
N THR A 728 19.01 24.81 13.54
CA THR A 728 17.83 24.80 12.68
C THR A 728 18.25 24.51 11.24
N THR A 729 17.48 23.68 10.54
CA THR A 729 17.57 23.49 9.09
C THR A 729 16.18 23.51 8.46
N SER A 730 16.13 23.61 7.13
CA SER A 730 14.90 23.49 6.34
C SER A 730 14.95 22.24 5.48
N LEU A 731 13.89 21.43 5.52
CA LEU A 731 13.66 20.31 4.63
C LEU A 731 12.58 20.70 3.61
N VAL A 732 12.90 20.63 2.32
CA VAL A 732 11.93 20.79 1.24
C VAL A 732 11.44 19.40 0.82
N VAL A 733 10.17 19.11 1.05
CA VAL A 733 9.56 17.86 0.65
C VAL A 733 8.84 18.08 -0.67
N ASN A 734 9.37 17.48 -1.73
CA ASN A 734 8.81 17.57 -3.07
C ASN A 734 7.58 16.65 -3.20
N PRO A 735 6.51 17.09 -3.87
CA PRO A 735 5.34 16.25 -4.15
C PRO A 735 5.71 15.07 -5.06
N GLU A 736 4.94 13.99 -4.98
CA GLU A 736 5.13 12.81 -5.84
C GLU A 736 5.19 13.16 -7.34
N ILE A 737 6.09 12.51 -8.09
CA ILE A 737 6.13 12.65 -9.54
C ILE A 737 4.94 11.93 -10.17
N THR A 738 4.21 12.64 -11.02
CA THR A 738 3.09 12.14 -11.81
C THR A 738 3.43 12.29 -13.29
N THR A 739 3.09 11.29 -14.11
CA THR A 739 3.27 11.36 -15.56
C THR A 739 2.25 10.45 -16.27
N THR A 740 1.79 10.85 -17.45
CA THR A 740 1.01 9.99 -18.33
C THR A 740 1.94 9.30 -19.32
N ILE A 741 1.93 7.97 -19.35
CA ILE A 741 2.70 7.19 -20.33
C ILE A 741 1.72 6.48 -21.26
N SER A 742 2.01 6.50 -22.56
CA SER A 742 1.22 5.84 -23.60
C SER A 742 2.13 5.14 -24.60
N GLN A 743 1.62 4.12 -25.28
CA GLN A 743 2.40 3.26 -26.16
C GLN A 743 1.68 2.95 -27.48
N THR A 744 2.46 2.61 -28.50
CA THR A 744 1.95 2.03 -29.75
C THR A 744 2.60 0.67 -30.00
N SER A 745 1.79 -0.33 -30.35
CA SER A 745 2.22 -1.70 -30.64
C SER A 745 3.23 -1.80 -31.80
N GLU A 746 4.05 -2.84 -31.80
CA GLU A 746 4.83 -3.28 -32.97
C GLU A 746 3.90 -4.04 -33.94
N ASN A 747 3.98 -3.74 -35.23
CA ASN A 747 3.34 -4.54 -36.27
C ASN A 747 4.26 -5.72 -36.68
N CYS A 748 3.94 -6.91 -36.18
CA CYS A 748 4.71 -8.14 -36.40
C CYS A 748 6.20 -7.98 -36.09
N ASN A 749 7.10 -7.90 -37.09
CA ASN A 749 8.55 -7.78 -36.86
C ASN A 749 9.13 -6.44 -37.32
N ALA A 750 8.29 -5.41 -37.47
CA ALA A 750 8.70 -4.12 -38.04
C ALA A 750 9.53 -3.23 -37.08
N SER A 751 9.61 -3.57 -35.78
CA SER A 751 10.27 -2.75 -34.75
C SER A 751 9.79 -1.29 -34.73
N ASP A 752 8.49 -1.07 -34.95
CA ASP A 752 7.87 0.26 -35.14
C ASP A 752 7.09 0.77 -33.91
N GLY A 753 7.16 0.04 -32.79
CA GLY A 753 6.54 0.41 -31.53
C GLY A 753 7.13 1.68 -30.91
N GLN A 754 6.37 2.31 -30.00
CA GLN A 754 6.75 3.57 -29.34
C GLN A 754 6.25 3.62 -27.89
N ILE A 755 6.94 4.41 -27.05
CA ILE A 755 6.52 4.79 -25.69
C ILE A 755 6.69 6.31 -25.53
N THR A 756 5.59 7.00 -25.31
CA THR A 756 5.52 8.45 -25.09
C THR A 756 5.18 8.78 -23.64
N PHE A 757 6.03 9.56 -23.00
CA PHE A 757 5.79 10.22 -21.71
C PHE A 757 5.23 11.61 -21.97
N SER A 758 4.22 12.02 -21.20
CA SER A 758 3.52 13.29 -21.37
C SER A 758 2.88 13.77 -20.08
N GLY A 759 2.78 15.10 -19.92
CA GLY A 759 2.11 15.71 -18.77
C GLY A 759 2.85 15.47 -17.45
N THR A 760 4.17 15.27 -17.49
CA THR A 760 4.99 15.04 -16.29
C THR A 760 4.97 16.28 -15.39
N SER A 761 4.65 16.09 -14.11
CA SER A 761 4.59 17.12 -13.07
C SER A 761 4.86 16.53 -11.67
N GLY A 762 5.15 17.37 -10.67
CA GLY A 762 5.59 16.91 -9.35
C GLY A 762 7.12 16.99 -9.23
N GLY A 763 7.68 16.38 -8.19
CA GLY A 763 9.10 16.54 -7.87
C GLY A 763 9.47 18.01 -7.62
N ASP A 764 10.72 18.35 -7.90
CA ASP A 764 11.27 19.71 -7.77
C ASP A 764 10.76 20.74 -8.81
N GLY A 765 9.89 20.32 -9.73
CA GLY A 765 9.35 21.16 -10.81
C GLY A 765 10.39 21.56 -11.87
N GLY A 766 11.55 20.91 -11.88
CA GLY A 766 12.63 21.09 -12.83
C GLY A 766 12.44 20.32 -14.15
N ALA A 767 13.55 19.84 -14.72
CA ALA A 767 13.54 18.98 -15.89
C ALA A 767 13.73 17.52 -15.46
N TYR A 768 12.93 16.63 -16.03
CA TYR A 768 12.92 15.21 -15.67
C TYR A 768 13.82 14.40 -16.60
N ASN A 769 14.36 13.30 -16.09
CA ASN A 769 15.10 12.30 -16.83
C ASN A 769 14.21 11.07 -17.04
N PHE A 770 13.89 10.78 -18.29
CA PHE A 770 13.01 9.68 -18.68
C PHE A 770 13.83 8.48 -19.13
N SER A 771 13.47 7.27 -18.70
CA SER A 771 14.07 6.00 -19.13
C SER A 771 12.98 5.00 -19.49
N ILE A 772 13.30 4.03 -20.33
CA ILE A 772 12.49 2.84 -20.65
C ILE A 772 13.19 1.52 -20.29
N ASN A 773 14.32 1.62 -19.59
CA ASN A 773 15.18 0.50 -19.22
C ASN A 773 15.71 0.66 -17.79
N ASN A 774 14.79 0.93 -16.84
CA ASN A 774 15.09 0.91 -15.40
C ASN A 774 16.20 1.90 -14.98
N GLY A 775 16.18 3.11 -15.55
CA GLY A 775 17.19 4.15 -15.30
C GLY A 775 18.51 3.97 -16.05
N ALA A 776 18.80 2.79 -16.62
CA ALA A 776 20.10 2.47 -17.21
C ALA A 776 20.51 3.36 -18.40
N THR A 777 19.53 3.89 -19.15
CA THR A 777 19.74 5.03 -20.05
C THR A 777 18.59 6.02 -19.91
N THR A 778 18.93 7.32 -19.82
CA THR A 778 17.97 8.41 -19.63
C THR A 778 18.00 9.43 -20.78
N VAL A 779 16.87 10.09 -20.98
CA VAL A 779 16.68 11.21 -21.91
C VAL A 779 16.01 12.34 -21.13
N SER A 780 16.67 13.50 -21.03
CA SER A 780 16.12 14.65 -20.30
C SER A 780 15.02 15.35 -21.10
N GLY A 781 13.93 15.74 -20.43
CA GLY A 781 12.80 16.46 -21.02
C GLY A 781 12.06 17.33 -20.00
N ALA A 782 11.35 18.36 -20.48
CA ALA A 782 10.69 19.31 -19.58
C ALA A 782 9.37 18.78 -18.98
N THR A 783 8.55 18.06 -19.77
CA THR A 783 7.23 17.53 -19.34
C THR A 783 6.86 16.22 -20.06
N GLY A 784 7.84 15.57 -20.69
CA GLY A 784 7.65 14.36 -21.49
C GLY A 784 8.76 14.11 -22.52
N THR A 785 8.71 12.94 -23.17
CA THR A 785 9.60 12.50 -24.25
C THR A 785 8.95 11.38 -25.07
N ASN A 786 9.51 10.97 -26.21
CA ASN A 786 9.05 9.81 -26.97
C ASN A 786 10.21 8.90 -27.38
N PHE A 787 10.13 7.62 -27.03
CA PHE A 787 11.02 6.55 -27.45
C PHE A 787 10.38 5.79 -28.62
N THR A 788 11.11 5.61 -29.71
CA THR A 788 10.60 5.00 -30.95
C THR A 788 11.55 3.92 -31.47
N GLY A 789 11.06 3.09 -32.39
CA GLY A 789 11.85 1.98 -32.92
C GLY A 789 11.84 0.74 -32.00
N LEU A 790 10.79 0.60 -31.19
CA LEU A 790 10.69 -0.42 -30.15
C LEU A 790 10.13 -1.72 -30.72
N VAL A 791 10.79 -2.83 -30.41
CA VAL A 791 10.24 -4.18 -30.60
C VAL A 791 9.19 -4.47 -29.54
N ALA A 792 8.29 -5.41 -29.82
CA ALA A 792 7.35 -5.90 -28.83
C ALA A 792 8.07 -6.49 -27.62
N GLY A 793 7.64 -6.07 -26.44
CA GLY A 793 8.31 -6.35 -25.19
C GLY A 793 7.95 -5.34 -24.10
N THR A 794 8.45 -5.65 -22.92
CA THR A 794 8.13 -4.94 -21.68
C THR A 794 9.27 -3.99 -21.33
N TYR A 795 8.93 -2.72 -21.09
CA TYR A 795 9.87 -1.64 -20.84
C TYR A 795 9.64 -1.05 -19.45
N ASN A 796 10.70 -0.97 -18.64
CA ASN A 796 10.67 -0.39 -17.30
C ASN A 796 10.84 1.12 -17.41
N CYS A 797 9.72 1.83 -17.38
CA CYS A 797 9.65 3.27 -17.48
C CYS A 797 10.03 3.91 -16.14
N VAL A 798 11.05 4.74 -16.14
CA VAL A 798 11.49 5.48 -14.95
C VAL A 798 11.54 6.96 -15.27
N VAL A 799 11.03 7.79 -14.36
CA VAL A 799 11.10 9.25 -14.45
C VAL A 799 11.67 9.79 -13.15
N THR A 800 12.88 10.34 -13.21
CA THR A 800 13.54 10.99 -12.07
C THR A 800 13.62 12.50 -12.26
N ASP A 801 13.48 13.27 -11.19
CA ASP A 801 13.72 14.73 -11.20
C ASP A 801 15.20 15.07 -10.87
N GLY A 802 15.49 16.34 -10.59
CA GLY A 802 16.83 16.79 -10.19
C GLY A 802 17.15 16.60 -8.72
N SER A 803 16.17 16.23 -7.90
CA SER A 803 16.24 16.07 -6.44
C SER A 803 16.22 14.61 -5.99
N GLY A 804 16.05 13.67 -6.92
CA GLY A 804 16.07 12.23 -6.68
C GLY A 804 14.70 11.61 -6.46
N CYS A 805 13.60 12.36 -6.64
CA CYS A 805 12.27 11.77 -6.64
C CYS A 805 12.07 10.95 -7.92
N GLU A 806 11.43 9.79 -7.78
CA GLU A 806 11.27 8.81 -8.85
C GLU A 806 9.80 8.41 -9.02
N TYR A 807 9.36 8.33 -10.28
CA TYR A 807 8.15 7.62 -10.67
C TYR A 807 8.53 6.44 -11.55
N THR A 808 8.21 5.24 -11.10
CA THR A 808 8.37 4.00 -11.86
C THR A 808 7.03 3.50 -12.40
N ALA A 809 7.01 3.07 -13.64
CA ALA A 809 5.90 2.34 -14.24
C ALA A 809 6.44 1.32 -15.25
N GLN A 810 5.59 0.43 -15.74
CA GLN A 810 5.95 -0.47 -16.82
C GLN A 810 5.05 -0.24 -18.03
N GLN A 811 5.61 -0.32 -19.23
CA GLN A 811 4.83 -0.28 -20.47
C GLN A 811 5.16 -1.45 -21.37
N ASN A 812 4.12 -2.15 -21.79
CA ASN A 812 4.22 -3.28 -22.71
C ASN A 812 3.90 -2.81 -24.13
N VAL A 813 4.91 -2.76 -24.98
CA VAL A 813 4.73 -2.64 -26.43
C VAL A 813 4.27 -4.01 -26.91
N THR A 814 2.97 -4.14 -27.17
CA THR A 814 2.42 -5.41 -27.66
C THR A 814 2.78 -5.64 -29.13
N ARG A 815 2.88 -6.91 -29.53
CA ARG A 815 2.93 -7.28 -30.95
C ARG A 815 1.50 -7.43 -31.46
N ILE A 816 1.15 -6.72 -32.51
CA ILE A 816 -0.12 -6.89 -33.23
C ILE A 816 0.13 -7.43 -34.65
N ASN A 817 -0.89 -8.09 -35.19
CA ASN A 817 -0.94 -8.52 -36.57
C ASN A 817 -2.15 -7.86 -37.22
N ASN A 818 -1.91 -6.81 -38.01
CA ASN A 818 -2.95 -6.11 -38.76
C ASN A 818 -3.17 -6.69 -40.18
N PHE A 819 -2.45 -7.76 -40.54
CA PHE A 819 -2.59 -8.40 -41.84
C PHE A 819 -3.74 -9.41 -41.83
N THR A 820 -4.52 -9.41 -42.91
CA THR A 820 -5.61 -10.37 -43.13
C THR A 820 -5.58 -10.86 -44.57
N VAL A 821 -5.98 -12.11 -44.77
CA VAL A 821 -6.17 -12.72 -46.09
C VAL A 821 -7.56 -13.32 -46.13
N THR A 822 -8.25 -13.21 -47.27
CA THR A 822 -9.51 -13.94 -47.51
C THR A 822 -9.41 -14.73 -48.81
N ALA A 823 -9.93 -15.96 -48.78
CA ALA A 823 -9.97 -16.90 -49.89
C ALA A 823 -11.26 -16.74 -50.69
N SER A 824 -11.15 -16.80 -52.02
CA SER A 824 -12.27 -16.66 -52.96
C SER A 824 -12.15 -17.66 -54.10
N ALA A 825 -13.27 -17.94 -54.76
CA ALA A 825 -13.33 -18.86 -55.89
C ALA A 825 -14.14 -18.27 -57.04
N THR A 826 -13.62 -18.37 -58.26
CA THR A 826 -14.29 -17.92 -59.48
C THR A 826 -14.30 -19.02 -60.55
N PRO A 827 -15.40 -19.21 -61.30
CA PRO A 827 -16.63 -18.40 -61.29
C PRO A 827 -17.64 -18.77 -60.18
N SER A 828 -17.43 -19.85 -59.43
CA SER A 828 -18.40 -20.41 -58.47
C SER A 828 -17.71 -21.31 -57.44
N THR A 829 -18.26 -21.41 -56.22
CA THR A 829 -17.89 -22.41 -55.21
C THR A 829 -18.56 -23.78 -55.42
N THR A 830 -19.48 -23.90 -56.38
CA THR A 830 -20.10 -25.16 -56.78
C THR A 830 -19.82 -25.45 -58.25
N ILE A 831 -19.30 -26.63 -58.57
CA ILE A 831 -18.86 -27.05 -59.90
C ILE A 831 -19.23 -28.52 -60.20
N ASN A 832 -19.25 -28.91 -61.48
CA ASN A 832 -19.36 -30.32 -61.84
C ASN A 832 -18.04 -31.06 -61.61
N GLN A 833 -18.11 -32.38 -61.41
CA GLN A 833 -16.94 -33.24 -61.18
C GLN A 833 -15.80 -33.00 -62.19
N GLY A 834 -14.63 -32.63 -61.68
CA GLY A 834 -13.42 -32.42 -62.47
C GLY A 834 -13.37 -31.13 -63.29
N GLN A 835 -14.34 -30.23 -63.17
CA GLN A 835 -14.21 -28.89 -63.74
C GLN A 835 -13.16 -28.06 -62.98
N SER A 836 -12.53 -27.11 -63.67
CA SER A 836 -11.56 -26.20 -63.05
C SER A 836 -12.27 -24.99 -62.44
N VAL A 837 -11.84 -24.61 -61.25
CA VAL A 837 -12.15 -23.34 -60.57
C VAL A 837 -10.84 -22.58 -60.32
N THR A 838 -10.87 -21.26 -60.36
CA THR A 838 -9.76 -20.41 -59.93
C THR A 838 -9.95 -20.06 -58.46
N LEU A 839 -8.97 -20.40 -57.63
CA LEU A 839 -8.84 -19.96 -56.25
C LEU A 839 -8.00 -18.66 -56.23
N ASP A 840 -8.39 -17.67 -55.44
CA ASP A 840 -7.70 -16.39 -55.34
C ASP A 840 -7.76 -15.81 -53.93
N ALA A 841 -6.72 -15.10 -53.53
CA ALA A 841 -6.51 -14.56 -52.19
C ALA A 841 -6.36 -13.03 -52.22
N THR A 842 -6.72 -12.35 -51.12
CA THR A 842 -6.60 -10.88 -51.04
C THR A 842 -5.15 -10.41 -51.26
N ALA A 843 -4.97 -9.33 -52.02
CA ALA A 843 -3.67 -8.70 -52.24
C ALA A 843 -3.16 -8.03 -50.96
N GLY A 844 -1.88 -8.22 -50.63
CA GLY A 844 -1.22 -7.63 -49.45
C GLY A 844 -0.10 -8.48 -48.88
N GLY A 845 -0.13 -9.79 -49.12
CA GLY A 845 0.99 -10.70 -48.83
C GLY A 845 2.14 -10.53 -49.82
N VAL A 846 3.36 -10.81 -49.37
CA VAL A 846 4.54 -11.02 -50.21
C VAL A 846 4.73 -12.50 -50.56
N ASP A 847 4.31 -13.41 -49.68
CA ASP A 847 4.28 -14.86 -49.89
C ASP A 847 2.86 -15.42 -49.70
N TYR A 848 2.51 -16.44 -50.48
CA TYR A 848 1.23 -17.15 -50.44
C TYR A 848 1.47 -18.65 -50.61
N THR A 849 0.73 -19.51 -49.90
CA THR A 849 0.76 -20.97 -50.06
C THR A 849 -0.65 -21.55 -49.95
N TRP A 850 -1.08 -22.28 -50.97
CA TRP A 850 -2.36 -22.97 -51.02
C TRP A 850 -2.19 -24.47 -50.72
N PHE A 851 -3.12 -25.05 -49.96
CA PHE A 851 -3.13 -26.45 -49.54
C PHE A 851 -4.45 -27.14 -49.91
N GLU A 852 -4.36 -28.41 -50.30
CA GLU A 852 -5.45 -29.39 -50.33
C GLU A 852 -5.20 -30.44 -49.24
N GLY A 853 -5.97 -30.41 -48.16
CA GLY A 853 -5.62 -31.15 -46.94
C GLY A 853 -4.24 -30.75 -46.42
N ASN A 854 -3.30 -31.70 -46.36
CA ASN A 854 -1.91 -31.46 -45.93
C ASN A 854 -0.92 -31.32 -47.10
N VAL A 855 -1.39 -31.21 -48.35
CA VAL A 855 -0.54 -31.15 -49.55
C VAL A 855 -0.56 -29.74 -50.14
N THR A 856 0.61 -29.12 -50.29
CA THR A 856 0.75 -27.84 -50.99
C THR A 856 0.44 -28.00 -52.47
N ILE A 857 -0.48 -27.19 -52.99
CA ILE A 857 -0.91 -27.20 -54.41
C ILE A 857 -0.40 -26.00 -55.21
N ALA A 858 -0.09 -24.87 -54.56
CA ALA A 858 0.50 -23.68 -55.19
C ALA A 858 1.17 -22.76 -54.17
N THR A 859 2.06 -21.89 -54.65
CA THR A 859 2.75 -20.86 -53.84
C THR A 859 2.57 -19.46 -54.46
N THR A 860 1.37 -19.18 -54.97
CA THR A 860 1.01 -17.94 -55.67
C THR A 860 -0.33 -17.43 -55.15
N GLN A 861 -0.55 -16.12 -55.19
CA GLN A 861 -1.79 -15.48 -54.72
C GLN A 861 -3.06 -16.17 -55.29
N SER A 862 -3.07 -16.41 -56.60
CA SER A 862 -4.10 -17.19 -57.29
C SER A 862 -3.56 -18.50 -57.84
N THR A 863 -4.42 -19.52 -57.92
CA THR A 863 -4.14 -20.84 -58.53
C THR A 863 -5.42 -21.46 -59.12
N SER A 864 -5.28 -22.51 -59.92
CA SER A 864 -6.41 -23.29 -60.47
C SER A 864 -6.50 -24.67 -59.81
N ALA A 865 -7.71 -25.08 -59.42
CA ALA A 865 -7.98 -26.40 -58.83
C ALA A 865 -9.13 -27.11 -59.58
N SER A 866 -9.08 -28.45 -59.67
CA SER A 866 -10.06 -29.27 -60.41
C SER A 866 -10.54 -30.50 -59.61
N PRO A 867 -11.21 -30.32 -58.47
CA PRO A 867 -11.54 -31.41 -57.56
C PRO A 867 -12.53 -32.43 -58.14
N GLN A 868 -12.33 -33.70 -57.76
CA GLN A 868 -13.18 -34.84 -58.20
C GLN A 868 -14.33 -35.14 -57.22
N MET A 869 -14.28 -34.55 -56.02
CA MET A 869 -15.27 -34.64 -54.94
C MET A 869 -15.22 -33.31 -54.15
N THR A 870 -16.19 -33.04 -53.28
CA THR A 870 -16.17 -31.80 -52.50
C THR A 870 -14.88 -31.70 -51.67
N THR A 871 -14.12 -30.62 -51.89
CA THR A 871 -12.77 -30.41 -51.34
C THR A 871 -12.70 -29.03 -50.67
N THR A 872 -12.05 -28.95 -49.51
CA THR A 872 -11.67 -27.69 -48.85
C THR A 872 -10.21 -27.37 -49.12
N TYR A 873 -9.94 -26.13 -49.52
CA TYR A 873 -8.60 -25.58 -49.72
C TYR A 873 -8.31 -24.53 -48.67
N ILE A 874 -7.06 -24.45 -48.21
CA ILE A 874 -6.59 -23.46 -47.23
C ILE A 874 -5.51 -22.60 -47.91
N VAL A 875 -5.57 -21.28 -47.74
CA VAL A 875 -4.48 -20.37 -48.11
C VAL A 875 -3.84 -19.80 -46.85
N ASN A 876 -2.51 -19.88 -46.78
CA ASN A 876 -1.69 -19.13 -45.83
C ASN A 876 -0.94 -18.04 -46.59
N ALA A 877 -0.86 -16.83 -46.06
CA ALA A 877 -0.14 -15.72 -46.64
C ALA A 877 0.71 -15.01 -45.60
N ILE A 878 1.82 -14.39 -46.02
CA ILE A 878 2.73 -13.63 -45.17
C ILE A 878 2.94 -12.23 -45.78
N ASP A 879 2.85 -11.16 -44.99
CA ASP A 879 3.09 -9.78 -45.45
C ASP A 879 4.57 -9.34 -45.37
N ALA A 880 4.86 -8.12 -45.81
CA ALA A 880 6.22 -7.56 -45.82
C ALA A 880 6.84 -7.34 -44.42
N ASN A 881 6.03 -7.33 -43.35
CA ASN A 881 6.44 -7.19 -41.95
C ASN A 881 6.57 -8.57 -41.25
N GLY A 882 6.35 -9.67 -41.99
CA GLY A 882 6.34 -11.03 -41.47
C GLY A 882 5.05 -11.41 -40.74
N CYS A 883 3.94 -10.71 -40.98
CA CYS A 883 2.64 -11.07 -40.45
C CYS A 883 2.02 -12.23 -41.23
N GLU A 884 1.67 -13.32 -40.54
CA GLU A 884 0.98 -14.47 -41.16
C GLU A 884 -0.55 -14.36 -41.03
N ALA A 885 -1.28 -14.75 -42.06
CA ALA A 885 -2.74 -14.89 -42.03
C ALA A 885 -3.19 -16.12 -42.82
N SER A 886 -4.31 -16.74 -42.45
CA SER A 886 -4.87 -17.91 -43.15
C SER A 886 -6.38 -17.83 -43.31
N ASP A 887 -6.90 -18.33 -44.43
CA ASP A 887 -8.33 -18.52 -44.68
C ASP A 887 -8.58 -19.81 -45.48
N GLN A 888 -9.84 -20.28 -45.52
CA GLN A 888 -10.21 -21.53 -46.20
C GLN A 888 -11.46 -21.38 -47.07
N ILE A 889 -11.52 -22.16 -48.15
CA ILE A 889 -12.66 -22.17 -49.07
C ILE A 889 -13.01 -23.60 -49.50
N THR A 890 -14.30 -23.93 -49.42
CA THR A 890 -14.82 -25.25 -49.82
C THR A 890 -15.47 -25.19 -51.19
N ILE A 891 -14.98 -26.05 -52.10
CA ILE A 891 -15.51 -26.22 -53.45
C ILE A 891 -16.39 -27.47 -53.48
N THR A 892 -17.69 -27.27 -53.69
CA THR A 892 -18.70 -28.33 -53.74
C THR A 892 -18.75 -28.95 -55.13
N VAL A 893 -18.61 -30.28 -55.18
CA VAL A 893 -18.66 -31.03 -56.44
C VAL A 893 -20.00 -31.75 -56.58
N ILE A 894 -20.70 -31.48 -57.68
CA ILE A 894 -21.95 -32.18 -58.04
C ILE A 894 -21.75 -33.17 -59.20
N LEU A 895 -22.48 -34.28 -59.14
CA LEU A 895 -22.55 -35.29 -60.21
C LEU A 895 -23.72 -34.94 -61.14
N GLY A 896 -23.42 -34.33 -62.29
CA GLY A 896 -24.42 -34.01 -63.30
C GLY A 896 -24.95 -35.25 -64.01
N LEU A 897 -26.25 -35.47 -63.96
CA LEU A 897 -26.99 -36.15 -65.03
C LEU A 897 -27.50 -35.06 -65.97
N ASP A 898 -27.04 -35.09 -67.22
CA ASP A 898 -27.41 -34.09 -68.24
C ASP A 898 -28.87 -34.30 -68.67
N ASP A 899 -29.69 -33.25 -68.59
CA ASP A 899 -31.11 -33.30 -68.96
C ASP A 899 -31.25 -33.01 -70.47
N SER A 900 -31.39 -34.07 -71.27
CA SER A 900 -31.24 -34.01 -72.74
C SER A 900 -32.12 -32.95 -73.40
N GLU A 901 -31.49 -32.09 -74.19
CA GLU A 901 -32.14 -31.00 -74.94
C GLU A 901 -33.22 -31.53 -75.90
N ILE A 902 -33.08 -32.78 -76.39
CA ILE A 902 -34.10 -33.44 -77.22
C ILE A 902 -35.47 -33.46 -76.53
N GLY A 903 -35.53 -33.63 -75.20
CA GLY A 903 -36.77 -33.75 -74.44
C GLY A 903 -37.66 -32.50 -74.50
N LYS A 904 -37.07 -31.31 -74.66
CA LYS A 904 -37.80 -30.02 -74.73
C LYS A 904 -38.57 -29.83 -76.04
N PHE A 905 -38.19 -30.54 -77.09
CA PHE A 905 -38.72 -30.41 -78.45
C PHE A 905 -39.55 -31.63 -78.90
N VAL A 906 -39.87 -32.53 -77.97
CA VAL A 906 -40.56 -33.81 -78.22
C VAL A 906 -41.84 -33.89 -77.40
N ASN A 907 -42.96 -34.25 -78.05
CA ASN A 907 -44.23 -34.51 -77.38
C ASN A 907 -44.88 -35.77 -77.95
N VAL A 908 -45.48 -36.62 -77.10
CA VAL A 908 -46.08 -37.89 -77.51
C VAL A 908 -47.55 -37.94 -77.10
N PHE A 909 -48.46 -38.05 -78.09
CA PHE A 909 -49.90 -38.04 -77.85
C PHE A 909 -50.71 -38.87 -78.87
N PRO A 910 -51.89 -39.39 -78.49
CA PRO A 910 -52.38 -39.48 -77.12
C PRO A 910 -51.49 -40.43 -76.29
N ASN A 911 -51.33 -40.13 -75.00
CA ASN A 911 -50.59 -40.96 -74.06
C ASN A 911 -51.28 -40.84 -72.69
N PRO A 912 -52.13 -41.81 -72.27
CA PRO A 912 -52.35 -43.13 -72.86
C PRO A 912 -52.97 -43.15 -74.27
N SER A 913 -52.83 -44.28 -74.97
CA SER A 913 -53.34 -44.49 -76.33
C SER A 913 -54.11 -45.80 -76.48
N ASN A 914 -55.10 -45.80 -77.38
CA ASN A 914 -55.90 -46.98 -77.72
C ASN A 914 -55.33 -47.74 -78.94
N GLY A 915 -54.01 -47.91 -78.96
CA GLY A 915 -53.28 -48.61 -80.03
C GLY A 915 -52.63 -47.74 -81.10
N THR A 916 -52.65 -46.41 -81.00
CA THR A 916 -51.86 -45.55 -81.91
C THR A 916 -51.34 -44.30 -81.20
N ILE A 917 -50.03 -44.08 -81.26
CA ILE A 917 -49.35 -42.89 -80.70
C ILE A 917 -48.79 -42.03 -81.82
N ASN A 918 -48.68 -40.73 -81.57
CA ASN A 918 -48.02 -39.79 -82.46
C ASN A 918 -46.88 -39.11 -81.70
N LEU A 919 -45.68 -39.19 -82.27
CA LEU A 919 -44.51 -38.45 -81.83
C LEU A 919 -44.45 -37.14 -82.62
N ALA A 920 -44.76 -36.03 -81.97
CA ALA A 920 -44.52 -34.69 -82.51
C ALA A 920 -43.11 -34.23 -82.11
N VAL A 921 -42.37 -33.70 -83.09
CA VAL A 921 -41.04 -33.11 -82.88
C VAL A 921 -40.97 -31.71 -83.50
N GLY A 922 -40.20 -30.82 -82.88
CA GLY A 922 -40.03 -29.44 -83.32
C GLY A 922 -38.64 -28.89 -82.98
N PHE A 923 -37.61 -29.48 -83.57
CA PHE A 923 -36.22 -29.06 -83.42
C PHE A 923 -35.94 -27.75 -84.18
N GLU A 924 -35.10 -26.89 -83.61
CA GLU A 924 -34.70 -25.60 -84.23
C GLU A 924 -33.84 -25.77 -85.50
N ALA A 925 -33.24 -26.95 -85.69
CA ALA A 925 -32.45 -27.30 -86.86
C ALA A 925 -32.73 -28.74 -87.31
N THR A 926 -32.47 -29.02 -88.59
CA THR A 926 -32.66 -30.33 -89.20
C THR A 926 -31.72 -31.38 -88.60
N LYS A 927 -32.27 -32.40 -87.94
CA LYS A 927 -31.57 -33.55 -87.35
C LYS A 927 -31.92 -34.87 -88.06
N ASN A 928 -31.09 -35.89 -87.88
CA ASN A 928 -31.43 -37.28 -88.15
C ASN A 928 -31.67 -37.96 -86.81
N ILE A 929 -32.80 -38.65 -86.63
CA ILE A 929 -33.13 -39.36 -85.39
C ILE A 929 -33.49 -40.82 -85.67
N ASN A 930 -33.06 -41.70 -84.78
CA ASN A 930 -33.59 -43.06 -84.66
C ASN A 930 -34.60 -43.07 -83.49
N VAL A 931 -35.78 -43.64 -83.72
CA VAL A 931 -36.83 -43.78 -82.71
C VAL A 931 -37.12 -45.25 -82.48
N GLU A 932 -37.00 -45.69 -81.23
CA GLU A 932 -37.29 -47.07 -80.80
C GLU A 932 -38.48 -47.08 -79.83
N ILE A 933 -39.37 -48.05 -79.98
CA ILE A 933 -40.36 -48.42 -78.96
C ILE A 933 -39.92 -49.75 -78.36
N LEU A 934 -39.72 -49.76 -77.05
CA LEU A 934 -39.26 -50.92 -76.30
C LEU A 934 -40.34 -51.42 -75.34
N ASN A 935 -40.44 -52.75 -75.18
CA ASN A 935 -41.26 -53.34 -74.12
C ASN A 935 -40.62 -53.13 -72.73
N MET A 936 -41.35 -53.52 -71.68
CA MET A 936 -40.90 -53.40 -70.29
C MET A 936 -39.62 -54.21 -69.97
N PHE A 937 -39.25 -55.16 -70.83
CA PHE A 937 -38.02 -55.95 -70.73
C PHE A 937 -36.85 -55.37 -71.57
N GLY A 938 -37.02 -54.18 -72.16
CA GLY A 938 -35.99 -53.51 -72.96
C GLY A 938 -35.79 -54.10 -74.36
N GLN A 939 -36.71 -54.93 -74.85
CA GLN A 939 -36.66 -55.45 -76.22
C GLN A 939 -37.32 -54.44 -77.17
N VAL A 940 -36.64 -54.10 -78.27
CA VAL A 940 -37.18 -53.21 -79.31
C VAL A 940 -38.28 -53.92 -80.08
N ILE A 941 -39.49 -53.38 -80.02
CA ILE A 941 -40.69 -53.84 -80.74
C ILE A 941 -40.74 -53.20 -82.12
N GLN A 942 -40.50 -51.90 -82.17
CA GLN A 942 -40.54 -51.11 -83.40
C GLN A 942 -39.38 -50.13 -83.39
N THR A 943 -38.71 -49.96 -84.54
CA THR A 943 -37.71 -48.92 -84.76
C THR A 943 -38.03 -48.16 -86.04
N ARG A 944 -37.67 -46.87 -86.09
CA ARG A 944 -37.81 -46.02 -87.27
C ARG A 944 -36.70 -44.98 -87.32
N ASP A 945 -35.91 -45.04 -88.38
CA ASP A 945 -35.00 -43.96 -88.75
C ASP A 945 -35.77 -42.85 -89.47
N ILE A 946 -35.58 -41.61 -89.02
CA ILE A 946 -36.16 -40.40 -89.57
C ILE A 946 -35.01 -39.45 -89.91
N GLN A 947 -34.71 -39.35 -91.20
CA GLN A 947 -33.64 -38.48 -91.71
C GLN A 947 -34.22 -37.11 -92.05
N GLY A 948 -33.47 -36.04 -91.79
CA GLY A 948 -33.80 -34.69 -92.25
C GLY A 948 -34.99 -34.02 -91.54
N VAL A 949 -35.23 -34.30 -90.27
CA VAL A 949 -36.36 -33.74 -89.51
C VAL A 949 -36.00 -32.43 -88.78
N SER A 950 -36.71 -31.35 -89.08
CA SER A 950 -36.79 -30.15 -88.22
C SER A 950 -38.10 -30.16 -87.42
N SER A 951 -39.24 -30.30 -88.10
CA SER A 951 -40.54 -30.47 -87.44
C SER A 951 -41.41 -31.49 -88.14
N GLY A 952 -42.21 -32.25 -87.39
CA GLY A 952 -43.14 -33.23 -87.95
C GLY A 952 -43.91 -34.02 -86.89
N ILE A 953 -44.92 -34.77 -87.34
CA ILE A 953 -45.67 -35.70 -86.51
C ILE A 953 -45.53 -37.10 -87.12
N TYR A 954 -45.02 -38.04 -86.34
CA TYR A 954 -44.71 -39.41 -86.76
C TYR A 954 -45.56 -40.40 -85.99
N GLN A 955 -46.43 -41.11 -86.71
CA GLN A 955 -47.37 -42.05 -86.11
C GLN A 955 -46.76 -43.45 -85.96
N PHE A 956 -46.99 -44.09 -84.82
CA PHE A 956 -46.60 -45.47 -84.52
C PHE A 956 -47.85 -46.24 -84.08
N ASP A 957 -48.02 -47.42 -84.66
CA ASP A 957 -49.17 -48.29 -84.44
C ASP A 957 -48.78 -49.41 -83.46
N LEU A 958 -49.51 -49.49 -82.36
CA LEU A 958 -49.37 -50.46 -81.27
C LEU A 958 -50.65 -51.30 -81.11
N SER A 959 -51.56 -51.28 -82.08
CA SER A 959 -52.84 -52.00 -82.04
C SER A 959 -52.66 -53.50 -81.76
N ASN A 960 -51.66 -54.13 -82.37
CA ASN A 960 -51.30 -55.54 -82.22
C ASN A 960 -50.49 -55.88 -80.96
N GLU A 961 -49.99 -54.88 -80.23
CA GLU A 961 -49.23 -55.09 -78.99
C GLU A 961 -50.16 -55.22 -77.78
N ALA A 962 -49.70 -55.81 -76.68
CA ALA A 962 -50.51 -55.94 -75.46
C ALA A 962 -50.81 -54.57 -74.80
N GLU A 963 -51.86 -54.49 -73.98
CA GLU A 963 -52.04 -53.36 -73.07
C GLU A 963 -50.88 -53.30 -72.04
N GLY A 964 -50.43 -52.09 -71.71
CA GLY A 964 -49.31 -51.90 -70.79
C GLY A 964 -48.45 -50.67 -71.06
N PHE A 965 -47.33 -50.58 -70.34
CA PHE A 965 -46.35 -49.51 -70.52
C PHE A 965 -45.25 -49.92 -71.49
N TYR A 966 -44.83 -48.96 -72.31
CA TYR A 966 -43.71 -49.09 -73.22
C TYR A 966 -42.77 -47.88 -73.04
N LEU A 967 -41.52 -48.02 -73.45
CA LEU A 967 -40.56 -46.91 -73.47
C LEU A 967 -40.37 -46.46 -74.92
N LEU A 968 -40.54 -45.16 -75.17
CA LEU A 968 -40.17 -44.53 -76.44
C LEU A 968 -38.80 -43.88 -76.23
N ARG A 969 -37.81 -44.34 -76.99
CA ARG A 969 -36.43 -43.83 -76.99
C ARG A 969 -36.15 -43.13 -78.30
N ILE A 970 -35.47 -41.99 -78.24
CA ILE A 970 -35.03 -41.20 -79.39
C ILE A 970 -33.52 -40.99 -79.26
N ASN A 971 -32.78 -41.27 -80.34
CA ASN A 971 -31.34 -41.10 -80.41
C ASN A 971 -30.99 -40.29 -81.67
N ASP A 972 -30.30 -39.17 -81.54
CA ASP A 972 -29.86 -38.34 -82.69
C ASP A 972 -28.40 -38.59 -83.12
N GLY A 973 -27.77 -39.61 -82.52
CA GLY A 973 -26.35 -39.94 -82.70
C GLY A 973 -25.42 -39.25 -81.70
N LYS A 974 -25.93 -38.34 -80.86
CA LYS A 974 -25.18 -37.68 -79.78
C LYS A 974 -25.87 -37.80 -78.42
N GLU A 975 -27.17 -37.57 -78.39
CA GLU A 975 -28.00 -37.62 -77.18
C GLU A 975 -29.07 -38.72 -77.28
N VAL A 976 -29.49 -39.23 -76.12
CA VAL A 976 -30.56 -40.23 -76.01
C VAL A 976 -31.63 -39.72 -75.04
N PHE A 977 -32.81 -39.42 -75.56
CA PHE A 977 -34.00 -39.14 -74.76
C PHE A 977 -34.86 -40.39 -74.63
N THR A 978 -35.39 -40.68 -73.44
CA THR A 978 -36.33 -41.79 -73.22
C THR A 978 -37.53 -41.32 -72.40
N THR A 979 -38.74 -41.60 -72.88
CA THR A 979 -40.00 -41.28 -72.21
C THR A 979 -40.94 -42.49 -72.13
N ARG A 980 -41.86 -42.48 -71.17
CA ARG A 980 -42.82 -43.57 -70.96
C ARG A 980 -44.12 -43.30 -71.71
N ILE A 981 -44.56 -44.30 -72.47
CA ILE A 981 -45.84 -44.33 -73.17
C ILE A 981 -46.74 -45.44 -72.61
N SER A 982 -48.04 -45.29 -72.72
CA SER A 982 -49.03 -46.24 -72.20
C SER A 982 -50.03 -46.64 -73.29
N LYS A 983 -50.27 -47.95 -73.46
CA LYS A 983 -51.39 -48.49 -74.25
C LYS A 983 -52.48 -48.97 -73.30
N VAL A 984 -53.72 -48.55 -73.55
CA VAL A 984 -54.95 -48.95 -72.87
C VAL A 984 -56.01 -49.33 -73.92
N ASP A 985 -57.10 -49.97 -73.51
CA ASP A 985 -58.20 -50.39 -74.41
C ASP A 985 -59.10 -49.23 -74.88
#